data_AF-A0A2N1S412-F1
#
_entry.id   AF-A0A2N1S412-F1
#
_cell.length_a   1.000
_cell.length_b   1.000
_cell.length_c   1.000
_cell.angle_alpha   90.00
_cell.angle_beta   90.00
_cell.angle_gamma   90.00
#
_symmetry.space_group_name_H-M   'P 1'
#
loop_
_entity.id
_entity.type
_entity.pdbx_description
1 polymer ?
#
loop_
_entity_poly.entity_id
_entity_poly.type
_entity_poly.pdbx_seq_one_letter_code
_entity_poly.pdbx_strand_id
1 'polypeptide(L)'
;MDIHHETVSSLLQAIQAENPVISSYMLDDSMDNHALFDCLRSHYQEIMKRDFPTAWAYYTGEDRNEAAFFRLTWRAFAFIRIMDYLDHEGSSYVDGNLQGQTVVSNPIALTRKLFRGEPCEVHLDFILDVLHLLRQLNGKEIQDIPSRSQVIEWMDRHPSGLDPEVVAWREKNKRRIMVLLVERIRKENSGAKASATYRFKEGLDDADALRQVEKWWNEDRFHLRYAVRSTAEVNRYLDSSVDAQTLRIMGDAEERGIPVFATPYFLSLIDTRPVSEREHPFADEALRSYLFYSQDLVDEFGNINAWEKEDVVEPGKPNEAGWILPSHNIHRRYPNVAIFIPDTMGRACGGLCAYCQRMYDFQNGRFNFDLDKLRPKKTWSEILHESMVYFRTDPFLEDILITGGDALMSSVSSLKQVLDAVLKMARDKKRDNEVRLPEERLAEFRRVRLGTKLPIYLPQRVTKELVAVLEQFRLDAKEIGISQCIIQTHFSSAMEVSVDSAKAVRRLLDAGWAVTNQEVFTVAASRRGHTAKLRQVLNDIGVLPYYTFTVKGFKENRELFANNPRSMQEQNEEKSIGRVDYRYHSTLRSFIADAPNMVEHIESIRSADEVPFLATDRNTINLPGVGKSNTYRTIGLTSDGRRILEFEFDHTRPHSLVIEKMGSVVIIESKSVAHYLRQLQQMGEDPAEYASIWGYSAGRLEARSTVFEGMSK
;
A
#
# COMPACT_ATOMS: atom_id res chain seq x y z
N MET A 1 -8.42 -42.52 7.76
CA MET A 1 -9.12 -42.02 6.56
C MET A 1 -8.67 -40.59 6.37
N ASP A 2 -8.09 -40.29 5.22
CA ASP A 2 -7.45 -39.01 4.94
C ASP A 2 -8.51 -37.98 4.56
N ILE A 3 -8.83 -37.08 5.49
CA ILE A 3 -9.82 -35.99 5.35
C ILE A 3 -9.51 -35.13 4.11
N HIS A 4 -8.23 -35.03 3.73
CA HIS A 4 -7.82 -34.32 2.52
C HIS A 4 -8.30 -35.03 1.25
N HIS A 5 -8.12 -36.35 1.17
CA HIS A 5 -8.58 -37.14 0.02
C HIS A 5 -10.10 -37.16 -0.14
N GLU A 6 -10.86 -37.24 0.96
CA GLU A 6 -12.33 -37.18 0.93
C GLU A 6 -12.83 -35.81 0.46
N THR A 7 -12.19 -34.73 0.91
CA THR A 7 -12.50 -33.36 0.50
C THR A 7 -12.23 -33.16 -1.00
N VAL A 8 -11.07 -33.58 -1.50
CA VAL A 8 -10.72 -33.50 -2.93
C VAL A 8 -11.71 -34.30 -3.79
N SER A 9 -12.04 -35.53 -3.39
CA SER A 9 -12.99 -36.38 -4.14
C SER A 9 -14.38 -35.74 -4.23
N SER A 10 -14.89 -35.18 -3.12
CA SER A 10 -16.19 -34.51 -3.09
C SER A 10 -16.24 -33.27 -3.99
N LEU A 11 -15.17 -32.45 -3.98
CA LEU A 11 -15.08 -31.26 -4.83
C LEU A 11 -15.02 -31.65 -6.31
N LEU A 12 -14.26 -32.68 -6.68
CA LEU A 12 -14.20 -33.16 -8.06
C LEU A 12 -15.54 -33.73 -8.53
N GLN A 13 -16.26 -34.46 -7.68
CA GLN A 13 -17.62 -34.93 -7.98
C GLN A 13 -18.56 -33.75 -8.22
N ALA A 14 -18.49 -32.71 -7.40
CA ALA A 14 -19.25 -31.48 -7.61
C ALA A 14 -18.87 -30.85 -8.96
N ILE A 15 -17.57 -30.62 -9.23
CA ILE A 15 -17.12 -30.07 -10.51
C ILE A 15 -17.70 -30.86 -11.69
N GLN A 16 -17.65 -32.19 -11.65
CA GLN A 16 -18.11 -33.05 -12.75
C GLN A 16 -19.64 -33.01 -12.92
N ALA A 17 -20.38 -33.11 -11.83
CA ALA A 17 -21.84 -33.07 -11.85
C ALA A 17 -22.36 -31.70 -12.35
N GLU A 18 -21.65 -30.63 -12.02
CA GLU A 18 -22.04 -29.27 -12.38
C GLU A 18 -21.62 -28.89 -13.83
N ASN A 19 -20.72 -29.63 -14.48
CA ASN A 19 -20.13 -29.27 -15.78
C ASN A 19 -20.06 -30.46 -16.78
N PRO A 20 -21.19 -31.13 -17.09
CA PRO A 20 -21.18 -32.42 -17.79
C PRO A 20 -20.53 -32.38 -19.18
N VAL A 21 -20.65 -31.27 -19.92
CA VAL A 21 -20.02 -31.12 -21.25
C VAL A 21 -18.49 -31.07 -21.12
N ILE A 22 -17.98 -30.21 -20.24
CA ILE A 22 -16.53 -30.07 -20.02
C ILE A 22 -15.95 -31.36 -19.43
N SER A 23 -16.67 -32.01 -18.51
CA SER A 23 -16.28 -33.32 -17.99
C SER A 23 -16.19 -34.38 -19.07
N SER A 24 -17.10 -34.38 -20.04
CA SER A 24 -17.03 -35.32 -21.16
C SER A 24 -15.74 -35.16 -21.97
N TYR A 25 -15.29 -33.93 -22.23
CA TYR A 25 -14.05 -33.67 -22.95
C TYR A 25 -12.82 -34.07 -22.13
N MET A 26 -12.79 -33.72 -20.84
CA MET A 26 -11.66 -34.04 -19.95
C MET A 26 -11.46 -35.56 -19.77
N LEU A 27 -12.56 -36.33 -19.80
CA LEU A 27 -12.57 -37.79 -19.62
C LEU A 27 -12.38 -38.57 -20.94
N ASP A 28 -12.38 -37.92 -22.10
CA ASP A 28 -12.26 -38.61 -23.39
C ASP A 28 -10.83 -39.13 -23.63
N ASP A 29 -10.66 -40.45 -23.53
CA ASP A 29 -9.38 -41.15 -23.72
C ASP A 29 -8.89 -41.17 -25.17
N SER A 30 -9.74 -40.81 -26.15
CA SER A 30 -9.34 -40.74 -27.56
C SER A 30 -8.57 -39.48 -27.91
N MET A 31 -8.67 -38.42 -27.09
CA MET A 31 -7.96 -37.16 -27.28
C MET A 31 -6.64 -37.15 -26.51
N ASP A 32 -5.54 -36.74 -27.14
CA ASP A 32 -4.37 -36.29 -26.38
C ASP A 32 -4.62 -34.88 -25.79
N ASN A 33 -3.61 -34.28 -25.13
CA ASN A 33 -3.78 -32.94 -24.55
C ASN A 33 -3.93 -31.87 -25.63
N HIS A 34 -3.25 -31.99 -26.77
CA HIS A 34 -3.37 -31.01 -27.84
C HIS A 34 -4.78 -31.00 -28.43
N ALA A 35 -5.33 -32.18 -28.75
CA ALA A 35 -6.69 -32.35 -29.24
C ALA A 35 -7.73 -31.84 -28.23
N LEU A 36 -7.51 -32.10 -26.93
CA LEU A 36 -8.37 -31.56 -25.87
C LEU A 36 -8.36 -30.03 -25.86
N PHE A 37 -7.19 -29.40 -25.94
CA PHE A 37 -7.07 -27.94 -25.90
C PHE A 37 -7.77 -27.29 -27.10
N ASP A 38 -7.62 -27.87 -28.30
CA ASP A 38 -8.31 -27.39 -29.50
C ASP A 38 -9.83 -27.56 -29.41
N CYS A 39 -10.29 -28.67 -28.83
CA CYS A 39 -11.71 -28.94 -28.56
C CYS A 39 -12.29 -27.89 -27.61
N LEU A 40 -11.64 -27.65 -26.48
CA LEU A 40 -12.06 -26.64 -25.49
C LEU A 40 -12.03 -25.22 -26.08
N ARG A 41 -10.97 -24.88 -26.82
CA ARG A 41 -10.86 -23.58 -27.48
C ARG A 41 -12.02 -23.35 -28.46
N SER A 42 -12.31 -24.34 -29.30
CA SER A 42 -13.43 -24.27 -30.24
C SER A 42 -14.78 -24.11 -29.52
N HIS A 43 -15.00 -24.91 -28.47
CA HIS A 43 -16.21 -24.87 -27.65
C HIS A 43 -16.45 -23.47 -27.03
N TYR A 44 -15.45 -22.92 -26.34
CA TYR A 44 -15.59 -21.62 -25.69
C TYR A 44 -15.65 -20.47 -26.69
N GLN A 45 -14.89 -20.54 -27.79
CA GLN A 45 -14.92 -19.54 -28.85
C GLN A 45 -16.33 -19.41 -29.47
N GLU A 46 -17.00 -20.53 -29.77
CA GLU A 46 -18.35 -20.51 -30.33
C GLU A 46 -19.35 -19.82 -29.38
N ILE A 47 -19.26 -20.14 -28.09
CA ILE A 47 -20.10 -19.51 -27.06
C ILE A 47 -19.79 -18.02 -26.94
N MET A 48 -18.52 -17.63 -26.87
CA MET A 48 -18.13 -16.22 -26.75
C MET A 48 -18.60 -15.41 -27.96
N LYS A 49 -18.43 -15.91 -29.19
CA LYS A 49 -18.87 -15.21 -30.40
C LYS A 49 -20.39 -15.05 -30.47
N ARG A 50 -21.15 -16.06 -30.02
CA ARG A 50 -22.61 -16.07 -30.05
C ARG A 50 -23.23 -15.24 -28.91
N ASP A 51 -22.78 -15.48 -27.68
CA ASP A 51 -23.46 -15.01 -26.46
C ASP A 51 -22.72 -13.85 -25.77
N PHE A 52 -21.41 -13.70 -26.01
CA PHE A 52 -20.57 -12.68 -25.37
C PHE A 52 -19.67 -11.92 -26.38
N PRO A 53 -20.23 -11.34 -27.47
CA PRO A 53 -19.43 -10.75 -28.55
C PRO A 53 -18.51 -9.61 -28.08
N THR A 54 -18.91 -8.84 -27.07
CA THR A 54 -18.04 -7.83 -26.45
C THR A 54 -16.84 -8.45 -25.74
N ALA A 55 -17.03 -9.60 -25.07
CA ALA A 55 -15.94 -10.32 -24.43
C ALA A 55 -14.97 -10.92 -25.47
N TRP A 56 -15.52 -11.42 -26.58
CA TRP A 56 -14.70 -11.91 -27.70
C TRP A 56 -13.85 -10.78 -28.30
N ALA A 57 -14.45 -9.62 -28.61
CA ALA A 57 -13.72 -8.47 -29.15
C ALA A 57 -12.68 -7.90 -28.17
N TYR A 58 -12.99 -7.90 -26.87
CA TYR A 58 -12.03 -7.52 -25.84
C TYR A 58 -10.86 -8.51 -25.77
N TYR A 59 -11.15 -9.81 -25.80
CA TYR A 59 -10.17 -10.90 -25.77
C TYR A 59 -9.22 -10.87 -26.97
N THR A 60 -9.75 -10.71 -28.20
CA THR A 60 -8.93 -10.67 -29.44
C THR A 60 -8.18 -9.35 -29.64
N GLY A 61 -8.45 -8.34 -28.80
CA GLY A 61 -7.85 -7.01 -28.93
C GLY A 61 -8.51 -6.11 -29.98
N GLU A 62 -9.64 -6.52 -30.57
CA GLU A 62 -10.44 -5.69 -31.48
C GLU A 62 -11.02 -4.45 -30.77
N ASP A 63 -11.45 -4.59 -29.51
CA ASP A 63 -11.98 -3.49 -28.68
C ASP A 63 -11.50 -3.62 -27.21
N ARG A 64 -10.26 -3.20 -26.93
CA ARG A 64 -9.61 -3.30 -25.60
C ARG A 64 -9.62 -2.00 -24.78
N ASN A 65 -10.62 -1.13 -24.97
CA ASN A 65 -10.71 0.13 -24.22
C ASN A 65 -11.43 -0.02 -22.86
N GLU A 66 -11.40 1.04 -22.06
CA GLU A 66 -12.02 1.10 -20.73
C GLU A 66 -13.54 0.86 -20.77
N ALA A 67 -14.23 1.43 -21.76
CA ALA A 67 -15.67 1.27 -21.90
C ALA A 67 -16.04 -0.19 -22.25
N ALA A 68 -15.21 -0.89 -23.03
CA ALA A 68 -15.39 -2.30 -23.32
C ALA A 68 -15.23 -3.17 -22.06
N PHE A 69 -14.20 -2.89 -21.24
CA PHE A 69 -13.96 -3.60 -19.98
C PHE A 69 -15.17 -3.50 -19.03
N PHE A 70 -15.71 -2.30 -18.81
CA PHE A 70 -16.85 -2.11 -17.90
C PHE A 70 -18.19 -2.64 -18.45
N ARG A 71 -18.25 -3.03 -19.73
CA ARG A 71 -19.40 -3.74 -20.31
C ARG A 71 -19.30 -5.27 -20.17
N LEU A 72 -18.17 -5.81 -19.71
CA LEU A 72 -18.00 -7.24 -19.51
C LEU A 72 -18.95 -7.72 -18.39
N THR A 73 -19.67 -8.79 -18.68
CA THR A 73 -20.56 -9.42 -17.70
C THR A 73 -19.77 -10.34 -16.76
N TRP A 74 -20.36 -10.72 -15.63
CA TRP A 74 -19.73 -11.63 -14.68
C TRP A 74 -19.23 -12.94 -15.32
N ARG A 75 -20.03 -13.54 -16.22
CA ARG A 75 -19.64 -14.76 -16.94
C ARG A 75 -18.57 -14.50 -18.00
N ALA A 76 -18.55 -13.32 -18.62
CA ALA A 76 -17.54 -12.97 -19.62
C ALA A 76 -16.11 -13.02 -19.05
N PHE A 77 -15.90 -12.59 -17.81
CA PHE A 77 -14.59 -12.68 -17.14
C PHE A 77 -14.10 -14.13 -17.02
N ALA A 78 -15.00 -15.09 -16.82
CA ALA A 78 -14.67 -16.51 -16.76
C ALA A 78 -14.25 -17.06 -18.14
N PHE A 79 -14.97 -16.66 -19.20
CA PHE A 79 -14.62 -17.03 -20.58
C PHE A 79 -13.27 -16.46 -21.00
N ILE A 80 -13.02 -15.19 -20.69
CA ILE A 80 -11.72 -14.55 -20.95
C ILE A 80 -10.60 -15.30 -20.23
N ARG A 81 -10.80 -15.64 -18.95
CA ARG A 81 -9.81 -16.37 -18.13
C ARG A 81 -9.54 -17.78 -18.66
N ILE A 82 -10.57 -18.55 -19.04
CA ILE A 82 -10.35 -19.92 -19.53
C ILE A 82 -9.67 -19.92 -20.90
N MET A 83 -9.93 -18.91 -21.73
CA MET A 83 -9.21 -18.72 -22.99
C MET A 83 -7.74 -18.35 -22.73
N ASP A 84 -7.46 -17.46 -21.77
CA ASP A 84 -6.07 -17.19 -21.37
C ASP A 84 -5.35 -18.45 -20.89
N TYR A 85 -6.01 -19.31 -20.12
CA TYR A 85 -5.44 -20.58 -19.67
C TYR A 85 -5.06 -21.47 -20.85
N LEU A 86 -5.91 -21.54 -21.89
CA LEU A 86 -5.62 -22.29 -23.10
C LEU A 86 -4.50 -21.70 -23.95
N ASP A 87 -4.32 -20.37 -23.94
CA ASP A 87 -3.25 -19.69 -24.68
C ASP A 87 -1.89 -19.83 -23.99
N HIS A 88 -1.90 -19.89 -22.66
CA HIS A 88 -0.70 -19.93 -21.83
C HIS A 88 -0.40 -21.32 -21.25
N GLU A 89 -1.17 -22.35 -21.58
CA GLU A 89 -0.95 -23.73 -21.11
C GLU A 89 0.48 -24.21 -21.46
N GLY A 90 1.21 -24.70 -20.46
CA GLY A 90 2.61 -25.12 -20.61
C GLY A 90 3.63 -23.98 -20.54
N SER A 91 3.20 -22.72 -20.38
CA SER A 91 4.10 -21.58 -20.24
C SER A 91 4.85 -21.59 -18.92
N SER A 92 6.08 -21.09 -18.96
CA SER A 92 7.01 -21.03 -17.83
C SER A 92 7.19 -19.58 -17.35
N TYR A 93 7.13 -19.36 -16.04
CA TYR A 93 7.19 -18.04 -15.43
C TYR A 93 8.17 -18.01 -14.26
N VAL A 94 8.86 -16.89 -14.06
CA VAL A 94 9.75 -16.67 -12.93
C VAL A 94 8.94 -16.29 -11.69
N ASP A 95 9.10 -17.04 -10.60
CA ASP A 95 8.42 -16.81 -9.33
C ASP A 95 9.35 -16.15 -8.30
N GLY A 96 9.15 -14.86 -8.06
CA GLY A 96 9.89 -14.12 -7.04
C GLY A 96 9.62 -14.62 -5.61
N ASN A 97 8.48 -15.29 -5.35
CA ASN A 97 8.19 -15.89 -4.05
C ASN A 97 9.00 -17.17 -3.80
N LEU A 98 9.60 -17.74 -4.86
CA LEU A 98 10.47 -18.91 -4.81
C LEU A 98 11.91 -18.54 -5.23
N GLN A 99 12.37 -17.35 -4.83
CA GLN A 99 13.74 -16.88 -5.08
C GLN A 99 14.12 -16.87 -6.58
N GLY A 100 13.15 -16.61 -7.45
CA GLY A 100 13.35 -16.53 -8.89
C GLY A 100 13.37 -17.88 -9.62
N GLN A 101 12.93 -18.97 -8.96
CA GLN A 101 12.71 -20.25 -9.63
C GLN A 101 11.61 -20.16 -10.69
N THR A 102 11.70 -20.99 -11.71
CA THR A 102 10.71 -21.07 -12.78
C THR A 102 9.60 -22.05 -12.41
N VAL A 103 8.35 -21.65 -12.57
CA VAL A 103 7.15 -22.49 -12.44
C VAL A 103 6.46 -22.65 -13.79
N VAL A 104 5.91 -23.83 -14.06
CA VAL A 104 5.15 -24.11 -15.30
C VAL A 104 3.67 -24.12 -14.98
N SER A 105 2.88 -23.32 -15.69
CA SER A 105 1.42 -23.29 -15.53
C SER A 105 0.76 -24.30 -16.47
N ASN A 106 0.01 -25.25 -15.89
CA ASN A 106 -0.72 -26.27 -16.65
C ASN A 106 -2.15 -26.47 -16.11
N PRO A 107 -2.95 -25.40 -15.95
CA PRO A 107 -4.26 -25.50 -15.32
C PRO A 107 -5.18 -26.51 -16.00
N ILE A 108 -5.17 -26.60 -17.34
CA ILE A 108 -6.07 -27.50 -18.07
C ILE A 108 -5.60 -28.95 -17.96
N ALA A 109 -4.30 -29.23 -18.18
CA ALA A 109 -3.76 -30.58 -18.09
C ALA A 109 -3.83 -31.14 -16.65
N LEU A 110 -3.58 -30.30 -15.63
CA LEU A 110 -3.73 -30.71 -14.23
C LEU A 110 -5.19 -31.01 -13.88
N THR A 111 -6.14 -30.19 -14.36
CA THR A 111 -7.58 -30.46 -14.20
C THR A 111 -7.99 -31.77 -14.87
N ARG A 112 -7.44 -32.06 -16.06
CA ARG A 112 -7.67 -33.35 -16.76
C ARG A 112 -7.19 -34.54 -15.93
N LYS A 113 -5.95 -34.48 -15.41
CA LYS A 113 -5.39 -35.54 -14.55
C LYS A 113 -6.27 -35.80 -13.33
N LEU A 114 -6.73 -34.72 -12.69
CA LEU A 114 -7.64 -34.82 -11.54
C LEU A 114 -8.95 -35.54 -11.90
N PHE A 115 -9.56 -35.23 -13.05
CA PHE A 115 -10.82 -35.86 -13.46
C PHE A 115 -10.66 -37.36 -13.71
N ARG A 116 -9.49 -37.77 -14.20
CA ARG A 116 -9.15 -39.16 -14.51
C ARG A 116 -8.64 -39.95 -13.30
N GLY A 117 -8.46 -39.30 -12.15
CA GLY A 117 -7.81 -39.91 -10.99
C GLY A 117 -6.34 -40.25 -11.24
N GLU A 118 -5.70 -39.60 -12.21
CA GLU A 118 -4.28 -39.77 -12.48
C GLU A 118 -3.43 -39.09 -11.40
N PRO A 119 -2.25 -39.65 -11.04
CA PRO A 119 -1.34 -39.01 -10.09
C PRO A 119 -0.93 -37.61 -10.54
N CYS A 120 -1.24 -36.60 -9.72
CA CYS A 120 -0.76 -35.23 -9.89
C CYS A 120 -0.56 -34.55 -8.53
N GLU A 121 0.53 -33.79 -8.40
CA GLU A 121 0.82 -33.01 -7.19
C GLU A 121 0.16 -31.64 -7.32
N VAL A 122 -1.07 -31.52 -6.83
CA VAL A 122 -1.82 -30.27 -6.78
C VAL A 122 -2.36 -30.04 -5.38
N HIS A 123 -2.31 -28.79 -4.93
CA HIS A 123 -2.84 -28.39 -3.64
C HIS A 123 -4.36 -28.19 -3.73
N LEU A 124 -5.07 -28.33 -2.61
CA LEU A 124 -6.52 -28.12 -2.53
C LEU A 124 -6.96 -26.75 -3.08
N ASP A 125 -6.14 -25.72 -2.88
CA ASP A 125 -6.42 -24.35 -3.33
C ASP A 125 -6.52 -24.23 -4.86
N PHE A 126 -5.75 -25.03 -5.60
CA PHE A 126 -5.87 -25.13 -7.06
C PHE A 126 -7.27 -25.63 -7.45
N ILE A 127 -7.73 -26.69 -6.79
CA ILE A 127 -9.02 -27.33 -7.06
C ILE A 127 -10.18 -26.38 -6.74
N LEU A 128 -10.07 -25.63 -5.64
CA LEU A 128 -11.06 -24.61 -5.27
C LEU A 128 -11.15 -23.52 -6.33
N ASP A 129 -10.01 -22.99 -6.81
CA ASP A 129 -10.04 -21.94 -7.82
C ASP A 129 -10.61 -22.44 -9.17
N VAL A 130 -10.30 -23.67 -9.56
CA VAL A 130 -10.89 -24.33 -10.75
C VAL A 130 -12.41 -24.54 -10.58
N LEU A 131 -12.87 -24.98 -9.40
CA LEU A 131 -14.29 -25.14 -9.11
C LEU A 131 -15.05 -23.82 -9.29
N HIS A 132 -14.56 -22.75 -8.69
CA HIS A 132 -15.17 -21.43 -8.78
C HIS A 132 -15.15 -20.89 -10.23
N LEU A 133 -14.05 -21.08 -10.97
CA LEU A 133 -13.99 -20.74 -12.39
C LEU A 133 -15.08 -21.45 -13.21
N LEU A 134 -15.25 -22.77 -13.03
CA LEU A 134 -16.25 -23.55 -13.75
C LEU A 134 -17.68 -23.16 -13.35
N ARG A 135 -17.93 -22.83 -12.08
CA ARG A 135 -19.21 -22.29 -11.61
C ARG A 135 -19.52 -20.91 -12.18
N GLN A 136 -18.51 -20.06 -12.34
CA GLN A 136 -18.67 -18.78 -13.01
C GLN A 136 -18.99 -18.97 -14.51
N LEU A 137 -18.31 -19.91 -15.18
CA LEU A 137 -18.56 -20.25 -16.59
C LEU A 137 -19.99 -20.76 -16.82
N ASN A 138 -20.46 -21.70 -16.00
CA ASN A 138 -21.79 -22.29 -16.13
C ASN A 138 -22.92 -21.41 -15.55
N GLY A 139 -22.58 -20.29 -14.90
CA GLY A 139 -23.53 -19.31 -14.37
C GLY A 139 -24.14 -19.68 -13.02
N LYS A 140 -23.60 -20.69 -12.31
CA LYS A 140 -23.99 -21.00 -10.93
C LYS A 140 -23.50 -19.97 -9.94
N GLU A 141 -22.33 -19.38 -10.19
CA GLU A 141 -21.84 -18.25 -9.40
C GLU A 141 -22.30 -16.93 -10.00
N ILE A 142 -22.99 -16.15 -9.16
CA ILE A 142 -23.48 -14.82 -9.49
C ILE A 142 -22.63 -13.77 -8.78
N GLN A 143 -22.54 -12.58 -9.39
CA GLN A 143 -21.96 -11.42 -8.72
C GLN A 143 -23.06 -10.73 -7.92
N ASP A 144 -23.00 -10.85 -6.60
CA ASP A 144 -23.87 -10.10 -5.71
C ASP A 144 -23.20 -8.78 -5.35
N ILE A 145 -23.58 -7.71 -6.05
CA ILE A 145 -23.07 -6.37 -5.75
C ILE A 145 -23.82 -5.86 -4.51
N PRO A 146 -23.12 -5.56 -3.41
CA PRO A 146 -23.76 -5.17 -2.18
C PRO A 146 -24.49 -3.84 -2.32
N SER A 147 -25.59 -3.73 -1.59
CA SER A 147 -26.30 -2.46 -1.49
C SER A 147 -25.46 -1.44 -0.72
N ARG A 148 -25.75 -0.16 -0.93
CA ARG A 148 -25.12 0.92 -0.16
C ARG A 148 -25.31 0.76 1.36
N SER A 149 -26.50 0.33 1.79
CA SER A 149 -26.79 0.07 3.21
C SER A 149 -25.92 -1.05 3.77
N GLN A 150 -25.72 -2.12 3.00
CA GLN A 150 -24.86 -3.24 3.42
C GLN A 150 -23.40 -2.82 3.59
N VAL A 151 -22.88 -1.98 2.68
CA VAL A 151 -21.52 -1.44 2.84
C VAL A 151 -21.42 -0.54 4.08
N ILE A 152 -22.44 0.26 4.39
CA ILE A 152 -22.48 1.06 5.62
C ILE A 152 -22.50 0.16 6.86
N GLU A 153 -23.30 -0.92 6.86
CA GLU A 153 -23.30 -1.92 7.94
C GLU A 153 -21.91 -2.54 8.14
N TRP A 154 -21.19 -2.82 7.06
CA TRP A 154 -19.80 -3.28 7.15
C TRP A 154 -18.87 -2.20 7.72
N MET A 155 -19.02 -0.94 7.33
CA MET A 155 -18.25 0.17 7.88
C MET A 155 -18.46 0.30 9.40
N ASP A 156 -19.70 0.12 9.87
CA ASP A 156 -20.07 0.26 11.28
C ASP A 156 -19.47 -0.84 12.19
N ARG A 157 -18.95 -1.94 11.60
CA ARG A 157 -18.17 -2.96 12.33
C ARG A 157 -16.80 -2.47 12.77
N HIS A 158 -16.30 -1.37 12.20
CA HIS A 158 -14.95 -0.87 12.42
C HIS A 158 -14.97 0.44 13.21
N PRO A 159 -14.39 0.46 14.41
CA PRO A 159 -14.30 1.69 15.19
C PRO A 159 -13.27 2.66 14.60
N SER A 160 -13.40 3.92 14.98
CA SER A 160 -12.43 4.98 14.74
C SER A 160 -11.57 5.23 15.97
N GLY A 161 -10.34 5.71 15.75
CA GLY A 161 -9.50 6.19 16.83
C GLY A 161 -10.03 7.45 17.54
N LEU A 162 -11.07 8.08 16.97
CA LEU A 162 -11.80 9.21 17.51
C LEU A 162 -13.04 8.83 18.33
N ASP A 163 -13.44 7.56 18.31
CA ASP A 163 -14.63 7.13 19.05
C ASP A 163 -14.42 7.32 20.56
N PRO A 164 -15.42 7.82 21.32
CA PRO A 164 -15.24 8.18 22.73
C PRO A 164 -14.71 7.04 23.60
N GLU A 165 -15.18 5.81 23.34
CA GLU A 165 -14.73 4.61 24.05
C GLU A 165 -13.26 4.28 23.73
N VAL A 166 -12.87 4.44 22.45
CA VAL A 166 -11.49 4.24 21.99
C VAL A 166 -10.54 5.26 22.61
N VAL A 167 -10.94 6.52 22.63
CA VAL A 167 -10.19 7.60 23.28
C VAL A 167 -10.03 7.32 24.77
N ALA A 168 -11.10 6.86 25.44
CA ALA A 168 -11.08 6.59 26.88
C ALA A 168 -10.10 5.47 27.26
N TRP A 169 -10.11 4.33 26.55
CA TRP A 169 -9.17 3.25 26.88
C TRP A 169 -7.73 3.59 26.46
N ARG A 170 -7.53 4.36 25.38
CA ARG A 170 -6.19 4.85 24.98
C ARG A 170 -5.59 5.78 26.02
N GLU A 171 -6.39 6.65 26.63
CA GLU A 171 -5.91 7.52 27.71
C GLU A 171 -5.52 6.70 28.96
N LYS A 172 -6.25 5.63 29.29
CA LYS A 172 -5.83 4.69 30.35
C LYS A 172 -4.49 4.01 29.99
N ASN A 173 -4.36 3.53 28.75
CA ASN A 173 -3.14 2.87 28.27
C ASN A 173 -1.93 3.83 28.26
N LYS A 174 -2.12 5.07 27.79
CA LYS A 174 -1.12 6.13 27.83
C LYS A 174 -0.64 6.39 29.26
N ARG A 175 -1.55 6.52 30.24
CA ARG A 175 -1.19 6.71 31.65
C ARG A 175 -0.36 5.53 32.19
N ARG A 176 -0.71 4.30 31.85
CA ARG A 176 0.08 3.11 32.20
C ARG A 176 1.49 3.18 31.62
N ILE A 177 1.63 3.53 30.34
CA ILE A 177 2.93 3.74 29.69
C ILE A 177 3.73 4.86 30.36
N MET A 178 3.09 5.95 30.78
CA MET A 178 3.76 7.04 31.49
C MET A 178 4.37 6.58 32.82
N VAL A 179 3.70 5.69 33.56
CA VAL A 179 4.25 5.08 34.79
C VAL A 179 5.54 4.30 34.47
N LEU A 180 5.53 3.47 33.42
CA LEU A 180 6.72 2.73 32.98
C LEU A 180 7.87 3.68 32.56
N LEU A 181 7.54 4.82 31.95
CA LEU A 181 8.53 5.84 31.59
C LEU A 181 9.12 6.52 32.84
N VAL A 182 8.32 6.81 33.87
CA VAL A 182 8.84 7.35 35.14
C VAL A 182 9.86 6.38 35.75
N GLU A 183 9.55 5.09 35.81
CA GLU A 183 10.47 4.05 36.29
C GLU A 183 11.77 4.02 35.48
N ARG A 184 11.65 4.02 34.15
CA ARG A 184 12.79 4.01 33.22
C ARG A 184 13.68 5.23 33.42
N ILE A 185 13.09 6.42 33.46
CA ILE A 185 13.82 7.69 33.61
C ILE A 185 14.58 7.71 34.95
N ARG A 186 13.94 7.28 36.05
CA ARG A 186 14.60 7.19 37.36
C ARG A 186 15.80 6.25 37.33
N LYS A 187 15.66 5.08 36.71
CA LYS A 187 16.76 4.10 36.55
C LYS A 187 17.91 4.64 35.69
N GLU A 188 17.60 5.40 34.63
CA GLU A 188 18.60 5.97 33.73
C GLU A 188 19.32 7.19 34.32
N ASN A 189 18.66 7.98 35.19
CA ASN A 189 19.24 9.19 35.81
C ASN A 189 20.46 8.92 36.69
N SER A 190 20.62 7.70 37.22
CA SER A 190 21.75 7.30 38.06
C SER A 190 22.93 6.71 37.31
N GLY A 191 22.91 6.69 35.96
CA GLY A 191 23.95 6.05 35.15
C GLY A 191 24.40 6.85 33.93
N ALA A 192 25.33 6.29 33.15
CA ALA A 192 25.90 6.91 31.94
C ALA A 192 24.88 7.21 30.82
N LYS A 193 23.64 6.72 30.93
CA LYS A 193 22.52 6.97 30.00
C LYS A 193 21.62 8.12 30.42
N ALA A 194 21.97 8.88 31.47
CA ALA A 194 21.16 9.99 31.96
C ALA A 194 20.89 11.04 30.87
N SER A 195 19.64 11.49 30.76
CA SER A 195 19.27 12.56 29.83
C SER A 195 19.61 13.92 30.43
N ALA A 196 20.25 14.79 29.63
CA ALA A 196 20.45 16.18 30.04
C ALA A 196 19.13 16.95 30.15
N THR A 197 18.14 16.59 29.33
CA THR A 197 16.87 17.30 29.18
C THR A 197 15.74 16.64 29.99
N TYR A 198 15.64 15.32 29.94
CA TYR A 198 14.53 14.54 30.51
C TYR A 198 14.95 13.87 31.83
N ARG A 199 15.12 14.69 32.87
CA ARG A 199 15.52 14.23 34.21
C ARG A 199 14.61 14.81 35.28
N PHE A 200 14.36 14.03 36.32
CA PHE A 200 13.61 14.52 37.48
C PHE A 200 14.54 15.25 38.44
N LYS A 201 13.99 16.20 39.21
CA LYS A 201 14.70 16.77 40.36
C LYS A 201 14.79 15.70 41.46
N GLU A 202 15.83 15.77 42.29
CA GLU A 202 15.96 14.87 43.44
C GLU A 202 14.75 15.02 44.37
N GLY A 203 14.24 13.88 44.87
CA GLY A 203 13.10 13.85 45.78
C GLY A 203 11.74 14.12 45.15
N LEU A 204 11.62 14.20 43.82
CA LEU A 204 10.33 14.37 43.14
C LEU A 204 9.44 13.14 43.35
N ASP A 205 8.25 13.35 43.92
CA ASP A 205 7.28 12.28 44.14
C ASP A 205 6.69 11.72 42.83
N ASP A 206 5.97 10.60 42.92
CA ASP A 206 5.44 9.89 41.76
C ASP A 206 4.36 10.68 41.01
N ALA A 207 3.54 11.45 41.73
CA ALA A 207 2.47 12.22 41.14
C ALA A 207 3.02 13.41 40.33
N ASP A 208 4.03 14.11 40.87
CA ASP A 208 4.74 15.18 40.17
C ASP A 208 5.59 14.64 39.01
N ALA A 209 6.22 13.48 39.17
CA ALA A 209 6.96 12.83 38.08
C ALA A 209 6.02 12.50 36.90
N LEU A 210 4.83 11.96 37.17
CA LEU A 210 3.82 11.70 36.15
C LEU A 210 3.35 12.98 35.45
N ARG A 211 3.05 14.05 36.22
CA ARG A 211 2.70 15.37 35.64
C ARG A 211 3.82 15.93 34.75
N GLN A 212 5.07 15.70 35.13
CA GLN A 212 6.22 16.14 34.34
C GLN A 212 6.36 15.32 33.04
N VAL A 213 6.18 14.00 33.11
CA VAL A 213 6.13 13.13 31.92
C VAL A 213 4.96 13.51 31.01
N GLU A 214 3.81 13.89 31.56
CA GLU A 214 2.66 14.35 30.76
C GLU A 214 2.99 15.60 29.94
N LYS A 215 3.76 16.53 30.53
CA LYS A 215 4.26 17.69 29.78
C LYS A 215 5.21 17.26 28.67
N TRP A 216 6.19 16.42 28.98
CA TRP A 216 7.15 15.88 28.01
C TRP A 216 6.50 15.01 26.94
N TRP A 217 5.34 14.40 27.21
CA TRP A 217 4.58 13.62 26.23
C TRP A 217 4.20 14.44 24.99
N ASN A 218 4.09 15.76 25.13
CA ASN A 218 3.79 16.67 24.02
C ASN A 218 5.03 17.03 23.19
N GLU A 219 6.21 16.55 23.55
CA GLU A 219 7.47 16.77 22.85
C GLU A 219 7.84 15.55 21.99
N ASP A 220 8.10 15.77 20.72
CA ASP A 220 8.52 14.73 19.77
C ASP A 220 9.84 14.05 20.19
N ARG A 221 10.81 14.85 20.64
CA ARG A 221 12.13 14.37 21.08
C ARG A 221 12.05 13.44 22.29
N PHE A 222 11.04 13.61 23.15
CA PHE A 222 10.82 12.72 24.29
C PHE A 222 10.48 11.30 23.81
N HIS A 223 9.55 11.19 22.87
CA HIS A 223 9.16 9.90 22.29
C HIS A 223 10.30 9.22 21.52
N LEU A 224 11.09 9.98 20.77
CA LEU A 224 12.25 9.43 20.05
C LEU A 224 13.37 8.96 21.00
N ARG A 225 13.59 9.68 22.11
CA ARG A 225 14.57 9.32 23.13
C ARG A 225 14.20 8.00 23.82
N TYR A 226 12.93 7.84 24.15
CA TYR A 226 12.38 6.68 24.88
C TYR A 226 11.69 5.65 23.99
N ALA A 227 11.88 5.74 22.68
CA ALA A 227 11.45 4.71 21.74
C ALA A 227 12.05 3.36 22.15
N VAL A 228 11.19 2.34 22.19
CA VAL A 228 11.58 0.96 22.53
C VAL A 228 12.31 0.34 21.34
N ARG A 229 13.35 -0.45 21.63
CA ARG A 229 14.23 -1.02 20.60
C ARG A 229 14.48 -2.52 20.72
N SER A 230 13.72 -3.21 21.56
CA SER A 230 13.80 -4.67 21.70
C SER A 230 12.42 -5.28 21.88
N THR A 231 12.30 -6.55 21.53
CA THR A 231 11.07 -7.34 21.67
C THR A 231 10.57 -7.35 23.11
N ALA A 232 11.49 -7.50 24.07
CA ALA A 232 11.16 -7.49 25.49
C ALA A 232 10.59 -6.15 25.96
N GLU A 233 11.13 -5.02 25.49
CA GLU A 233 10.58 -3.70 25.80
C GLU A 233 9.22 -3.50 25.15
N VAL A 234 9.04 -3.87 23.87
CA VAL A 234 7.74 -3.80 23.20
C VAL A 234 6.68 -4.56 24.01
N ASN A 235 6.95 -5.81 24.38
CA ASN A 235 6.00 -6.61 25.15
C ASN A 235 5.66 -5.98 26.51
N ARG A 236 6.67 -5.48 27.24
CA ARG A 236 6.46 -4.78 28.51
C ARG A 236 5.54 -3.57 28.34
N TYR A 237 5.80 -2.75 27.32
CA TYR A 237 5.00 -1.56 27.04
C TYR A 237 3.63 -1.89 26.46
N LEU A 238 3.41 -3.10 25.95
CA LEU A 238 2.11 -3.64 25.56
C LEU A 238 1.46 -4.49 26.66
N ASP A 239 1.86 -4.32 27.91
CA ASP A 239 1.26 -4.98 29.07
C ASP A 239 1.35 -6.51 29.04
N SER A 240 2.37 -7.04 28.38
CA SER A 240 2.54 -8.47 28.15
C SER A 240 1.37 -9.12 27.39
N SER A 241 0.63 -8.31 26.60
CA SER A 241 -0.53 -8.76 25.82
C SER A 241 -0.17 -9.42 24.49
N VAL A 242 1.12 -9.51 24.14
CA VAL A 242 1.58 -10.18 22.92
C VAL A 242 1.62 -11.69 23.16
N ASP A 243 1.08 -12.46 22.23
CA ASP A 243 1.04 -13.92 22.33
C ASP A 243 2.44 -14.55 22.20
N ALA A 244 2.57 -15.78 22.71
CA ALA A 244 3.85 -16.48 22.76
C ALA A 244 4.43 -16.79 21.37
N GLN A 245 3.60 -16.94 20.33
CA GLN A 245 4.09 -17.20 18.97
C GLN A 245 4.68 -15.94 18.37
N THR A 246 3.96 -14.82 18.43
CA THR A 246 4.46 -13.53 17.96
C THR A 246 5.74 -13.12 18.70
N LEU A 247 5.83 -13.36 20.02
CA LEU A 247 7.06 -13.08 20.78
C LEU A 247 8.27 -13.91 20.32
N ARG A 248 8.07 -15.19 19.96
CA ARG A 248 9.15 -16.01 19.41
C ARG A 248 9.62 -15.46 18.06
N ILE A 249 8.68 -15.17 17.15
CA ILE A 249 9.01 -14.62 15.82
C ILE A 249 9.77 -13.30 15.95
N MET A 250 9.33 -12.40 16.84
CA MET A 250 10.00 -11.13 17.08
C MET A 250 11.39 -11.31 17.70
N GLY A 251 11.57 -12.31 18.58
CA GLY A 251 12.88 -12.69 19.10
C GLY A 251 13.83 -13.17 18.00
N ASP A 252 13.36 -14.08 17.14
CA ASP A 252 14.12 -14.59 15.99
C ASP A 252 14.46 -13.45 15.01
N ALA A 253 13.53 -12.50 14.82
CA ALA A 253 13.75 -11.31 14.00
C ALA A 253 14.87 -10.42 14.57
N GLU A 254 14.86 -10.18 15.88
CA GLU A 254 15.89 -9.40 16.59
C GLU A 254 17.26 -10.09 16.49
N GLU A 255 17.32 -11.42 16.63
CA GLU A 255 18.54 -12.22 16.46
C GLU A 255 19.09 -12.17 15.02
N ARG A 256 18.21 -12.14 14.01
CA ARG A 256 18.57 -11.94 12.60
C ARG A 256 18.92 -10.50 12.24
N GLY A 257 18.78 -9.56 13.17
CA GLY A 257 19.12 -8.15 12.98
C GLY A 257 18.01 -7.32 12.32
N ILE A 258 16.77 -7.82 12.26
CA ILE A 258 15.61 -6.99 11.88
C ILE A 258 15.37 -5.98 13.01
N PRO A 259 15.44 -4.67 12.75
CA PRO A 259 15.31 -3.70 13.82
C PRO A 259 13.93 -3.71 14.47
N VAL A 260 13.87 -3.51 15.79
CA VAL A 260 12.62 -3.18 16.50
C VAL A 260 12.66 -1.69 16.83
N PHE A 261 11.60 -0.94 16.49
CA PHE A 261 11.50 0.48 16.82
C PHE A 261 10.05 0.93 16.91
N ALA A 262 9.62 1.34 18.11
CA ALA A 262 8.29 1.93 18.32
C ALA A 262 8.34 3.07 19.35
N THR A 263 7.60 4.15 19.08
CA THR A 263 7.47 5.27 20.01
C THR A 263 6.48 4.94 21.13
N PRO A 264 6.64 5.51 22.34
CA PRO A 264 5.65 5.36 23.41
C PRO A 264 4.25 5.82 22.98
N TYR A 265 4.17 6.89 22.19
CA TYR A 265 2.92 7.33 21.58
C TYR A 265 2.27 6.24 20.73
N PHE A 266 3.00 5.64 19.77
CA PHE A 266 2.41 4.63 18.90
C PHE A 266 1.95 3.40 19.68
N LEU A 267 2.74 2.94 20.67
CA LEU A 267 2.35 1.84 21.55
C LEU A 267 1.10 2.15 22.38
N SER A 268 0.84 3.43 22.70
CA SER A 268 -0.39 3.82 23.40
C SER A 268 -1.66 3.61 22.57
N LEU A 269 -1.53 3.50 21.24
CA LEU A 269 -2.65 3.29 20.33
C LEU A 269 -3.11 1.83 20.20
N ILE A 270 -2.28 0.88 20.67
CA ILE A 270 -2.54 -0.57 20.62
C ILE A 270 -3.41 -0.97 21.81
N ASP A 271 -4.46 -1.76 21.55
CA ASP A 271 -5.37 -2.24 22.58
C ASP A 271 -4.73 -3.40 23.34
N THR A 272 -4.37 -3.17 24.60
CA THR A 272 -3.75 -4.19 25.47
C THR A 272 -4.76 -4.94 26.32
N ARG A 273 -6.06 -4.61 26.25
CA ARG A 273 -7.10 -5.31 27.00
C ARG A 273 -7.18 -6.79 26.56
N PRO A 274 -7.58 -7.71 27.43
CA PRO A 274 -7.88 -9.09 27.03
C PRO A 274 -8.90 -9.12 25.89
N VAL A 275 -8.75 -10.08 24.96
CA VAL A 275 -9.65 -10.21 23.78
C VAL A 275 -11.12 -10.31 24.18
N SER A 276 -11.42 -10.97 25.30
CA SER A 276 -12.77 -11.10 25.86
C SER A 276 -13.42 -9.79 26.31
N GLU A 277 -12.62 -8.74 26.51
CA GLU A 277 -13.07 -7.40 26.92
C GLU A 277 -13.12 -6.41 25.75
N ARG A 278 -12.73 -6.85 24.54
CA ARG A 278 -12.74 -6.00 23.35
C ARG A 278 -14.06 -6.16 22.62
N GLU A 279 -14.71 -5.04 22.39
CA GLU A 279 -15.94 -4.95 21.60
C GLU A 279 -15.66 -5.34 20.14
N HIS A 280 -14.50 -4.91 19.62
CA HIS A 280 -14.00 -5.22 18.29
C HIS A 280 -12.59 -5.84 18.39
N PRO A 281 -12.47 -7.18 18.57
CA PRO A 281 -11.21 -7.86 18.86
C PRO A 281 -10.03 -7.55 17.94
N PHE A 282 -10.32 -7.33 16.66
CA PHE A 282 -9.35 -7.09 15.59
C PHE A 282 -9.35 -5.64 15.10
N ALA A 283 -9.91 -4.69 15.85
CA ALA A 283 -9.96 -3.27 15.44
C ALA A 283 -8.58 -2.67 15.21
N ASP A 284 -7.59 -3.02 16.05
CA ASP A 284 -6.22 -2.52 15.94
C ASP A 284 -5.28 -3.44 15.13
N GLU A 285 -5.81 -4.46 14.45
CA GLU A 285 -5.00 -5.48 13.77
C GLU A 285 -4.15 -4.89 12.64
N ALA A 286 -4.63 -3.86 11.96
CA ALA A 286 -3.85 -3.11 10.98
C ALA A 286 -2.63 -2.41 11.61
N LEU A 287 -2.74 -1.88 12.84
CA LEU A 287 -1.62 -1.28 13.56
C LEU A 287 -0.62 -2.34 14.01
N ARG A 288 -1.13 -3.49 14.49
CA ARG A 288 -0.33 -4.67 14.88
C ARG A 288 0.47 -5.22 13.71
N SER A 289 -0.14 -5.28 12.53
CA SER A 289 0.50 -5.69 11.26
C SER A 289 1.68 -4.79 10.84
N TYR A 290 1.86 -3.60 11.44
CA TYR A 290 3.05 -2.79 11.21
C TYR A 290 4.17 -3.12 12.19
N LEU A 291 3.78 -3.45 13.42
CA LEU A 291 4.67 -3.58 14.57
C LEU A 291 5.29 -4.97 14.66
N PHE A 292 4.51 -6.00 14.29
CA PHE A 292 4.91 -7.40 14.42
C PHE A 292 5.28 -8.00 13.07
N TYR A 293 6.34 -8.80 13.08
CA TYR A 293 6.88 -9.46 11.91
C TYR A 293 6.25 -10.84 11.72
N SER A 294 6.21 -11.29 10.46
CA SER A 294 5.83 -12.65 10.09
C SER A 294 7.06 -13.58 10.10
N GLN A 295 6.82 -14.88 10.23
CA GLN A 295 7.89 -15.87 10.07
C GLN A 295 8.52 -15.79 8.68
N ASP A 296 7.70 -15.62 7.62
CA ASP A 296 8.21 -15.49 6.25
C ASP A 296 9.17 -14.30 6.09
N LEU A 297 8.88 -13.16 6.73
CA LEU A 297 9.79 -12.01 6.71
C LEU A 297 11.11 -12.35 7.39
N VAL A 298 11.07 -13.02 8.55
CA VAL A 298 12.27 -13.43 9.29
C VAL A 298 13.12 -14.40 8.47
N ASP A 299 12.48 -15.38 7.83
CA ASP A 299 13.14 -16.41 7.05
C ASP A 299 13.81 -15.84 5.80
N GLU A 300 13.15 -14.92 5.11
CA GLU A 300 13.66 -14.28 3.89
C GLU A 300 14.61 -13.10 4.17
N PHE A 301 14.69 -12.60 5.41
CA PHE A 301 15.58 -11.49 5.74
C PHE A 301 17.06 -11.84 5.46
N GLY A 302 17.73 -10.99 4.69
CA GLY A 302 19.07 -11.23 4.13
C GLY A 302 19.04 -11.66 2.65
N ASN A 303 17.90 -12.10 2.13
CA ASN A 303 17.68 -12.48 0.73
C ASN A 303 16.60 -11.61 0.04
N ILE A 304 16.14 -10.54 0.70
CA ILE A 304 15.07 -9.68 0.18
C ILE A 304 15.60 -8.87 -0.99
N ASN A 305 14.98 -9.00 -2.16
CA ASN A 305 15.34 -8.19 -3.32
C ASN A 305 14.49 -6.92 -3.41
N ALA A 306 15.06 -5.85 -3.95
CA ALA A 306 14.30 -4.65 -4.23
C ALA A 306 13.20 -4.96 -5.25
N TRP A 307 11.94 -4.72 -4.88
CA TRP A 307 10.80 -4.83 -5.78
C TRP A 307 10.91 -3.86 -6.96
N GLU A 308 11.46 -2.67 -6.69
CA GLU A 308 11.56 -1.55 -7.62
C GLU A 308 12.99 -1.50 -8.15
N LYS A 309 13.22 -2.21 -9.26
CA LYS A 309 14.56 -2.35 -9.85
C LYS A 309 15.14 -1.00 -10.30
N GLU A 310 14.29 -0.02 -10.61
CA GLU A 310 14.69 1.35 -10.97
C GLU A 310 15.36 2.14 -9.83
N ASP A 311 15.24 1.67 -8.59
CA ASP A 311 15.84 2.31 -7.42
C ASP A 311 17.33 1.94 -7.28
N VAL A 312 17.83 0.99 -8.08
CA VAL A 312 19.26 0.69 -8.22
C VAL A 312 19.91 1.76 -9.10
N VAL A 313 20.69 2.65 -8.48
CA VAL A 313 21.37 3.75 -9.17
C VAL A 313 22.87 3.46 -9.32
N GLU A 314 23.35 3.45 -10.56
CA GLU A 314 24.77 3.38 -10.90
C GLU A 314 25.24 4.70 -11.55
N PRO A 315 26.27 5.38 -11.01
CA PRO A 315 26.77 6.62 -11.59
C PRO A 315 27.15 6.47 -13.07
N GLY A 316 26.61 7.37 -13.90
CA GLY A 316 26.87 7.40 -15.34
C GLY A 316 26.10 6.37 -16.18
N LYS A 317 25.26 5.53 -15.55
CA LYS A 317 24.38 4.60 -16.26
C LYS A 317 22.91 4.97 -16.06
N PRO A 318 22.05 4.70 -17.05
CA PRO A 318 20.61 4.81 -16.86
C PRO A 318 20.13 3.76 -15.83
N ASN A 319 19.20 4.13 -14.96
CA ASN A 319 18.44 3.17 -14.18
C ASN A 319 17.47 2.36 -15.08
N GLU A 320 16.73 1.40 -14.52
CA GLU A 320 15.75 0.60 -15.29
C GLU A 320 14.67 1.44 -15.99
N ALA A 321 14.38 2.63 -15.47
CA ALA A 321 13.48 3.58 -16.10
C ALA A 321 14.13 4.41 -17.23
N GLY A 322 15.43 4.26 -17.49
CA GLY A 322 16.16 4.94 -18.55
C GLY A 322 16.83 6.26 -18.15
N TRP A 323 16.82 6.64 -16.86
CA TRP A 323 17.32 7.93 -16.39
C TRP A 323 18.73 7.84 -15.81
N ILE A 324 19.63 8.73 -16.24
CA ILE A 324 20.93 8.91 -15.58
C ILE A 324 20.72 9.83 -14.37
N LEU A 325 21.00 9.32 -13.18
CA LEU A 325 20.73 9.99 -11.92
C LEU A 325 22.05 10.47 -11.28
N PRO A 326 22.08 11.67 -10.69
CA PRO A 326 23.32 12.25 -10.15
C PRO A 326 23.78 11.56 -8.87
N SER A 327 22.87 10.95 -8.11
CA SER A 327 23.15 10.18 -6.91
C SER A 327 21.97 9.27 -6.57
N HIS A 328 22.16 8.43 -5.54
CA HIS A 328 21.11 7.61 -4.92
C HIS A 328 20.05 8.43 -4.19
N ASN A 329 20.18 9.77 -4.10
CA ASN A 329 19.20 10.63 -3.46
C ASN A 329 18.01 10.95 -4.37
N ILE A 330 18.12 10.68 -5.67
CA ILE A 330 17.06 10.94 -6.62
C ILE A 330 16.59 9.61 -7.18
N HIS A 331 15.28 9.37 -7.10
CA HIS A 331 14.63 8.23 -7.73
C HIS A 331 13.66 8.75 -8.78
N ARG A 332 13.76 8.23 -10.00
CA ARG A 332 12.89 8.67 -11.10
C ARG A 332 12.37 7.49 -11.89
N ARG A 333 11.06 7.50 -12.07
CA ARG A 333 10.26 6.49 -12.79
C ARG A 333 9.48 7.08 -13.92
N TYR A 334 8.99 8.30 -13.71
CA TYR A 334 8.12 9.00 -14.64
C TYR A 334 8.83 10.25 -15.16
N PRO A 335 8.48 10.71 -16.37
CA PRO A 335 9.10 11.89 -16.96
C PRO A 335 8.91 13.15 -16.12
N ASN A 336 7.71 13.40 -15.59
CA ASN A 336 7.39 14.70 -15.00
C ASN A 336 7.63 14.81 -13.49
N VAL A 337 8.02 13.72 -12.83
CA VAL A 337 8.17 13.66 -11.38
C VAL A 337 9.39 12.84 -10.96
N ALA A 338 10.12 13.37 -9.98
CA ALA A 338 11.17 12.62 -9.30
C ALA A 338 11.04 12.73 -7.78
N ILE A 339 11.45 11.66 -7.12
CA ILE A 339 11.55 11.56 -5.67
C ILE A 339 12.93 12.07 -5.26
N PHE A 340 12.98 12.90 -4.23
CA PHE A 340 14.20 13.35 -3.58
C PHE A 340 14.24 12.81 -2.15
N ILE A 341 15.33 12.14 -1.79
CA ILE A 341 15.60 11.61 -0.46
C ILE A 341 16.76 12.41 0.13
N PRO A 342 16.53 13.34 1.07
CA PRO A 342 17.62 14.05 1.72
C PRO A 342 18.54 13.12 2.49
N ASP A 343 19.86 13.32 2.38
CA ASP A 343 20.90 12.57 3.11
C ASP A 343 21.01 12.94 4.60
N THR A 344 20.08 13.75 5.08
CA THR A 344 19.88 14.07 6.49
C THR A 344 19.24 12.88 7.25
N MET A 345 18.84 13.11 8.51
CA MET A 345 18.09 12.16 9.35
C MET A 345 16.77 11.67 8.71
N GLY A 346 16.33 12.23 7.58
CA GLY A 346 15.21 11.73 6.77
C GLY A 346 15.37 10.30 6.24
N ARG A 347 16.51 9.63 6.50
CA ARG A 347 16.69 8.17 6.33
C ARG A 347 16.06 7.34 7.46
N ALA A 348 15.78 7.94 8.63
CA ALA A 348 15.12 7.28 9.75
C ALA A 348 13.59 7.45 9.67
N CYS A 349 12.85 6.47 10.17
CA CYS A 349 11.39 6.51 10.30
C CYS A 349 10.97 6.71 11.77
N GLY A 350 9.75 7.21 12.02
CA GLY A 350 9.14 7.22 13.36
C GLY A 350 8.70 5.84 13.88
N GLY A 351 8.80 4.82 13.03
CA GLY A 351 8.44 3.41 13.25
C GLY A 351 8.88 2.59 12.04
N LEU A 352 9.26 1.32 12.21
CA LEU A 352 9.53 0.42 11.08
C LEU A 352 8.26 -0.39 10.77
N CYS A 353 7.65 -0.16 9.60
CA CYS A 353 6.53 -1.00 9.16
C CYS A 353 7.05 -2.38 8.71
N ALA A 354 6.39 -3.46 9.10
CA ALA A 354 6.70 -4.81 8.64
C ALA A 354 6.73 -4.94 7.10
N TYR A 355 5.78 -4.30 6.39
CA TYR A 355 5.74 -4.26 4.92
C TYR A 355 6.66 -3.19 4.28
N CYS A 356 7.64 -2.65 4.99
CA CYS A 356 8.47 -1.55 4.48
C CYS A 356 9.10 -1.91 3.14
N GLN A 357 8.83 -1.10 2.11
CA GLN A 357 9.35 -1.31 0.76
C GLN A 357 10.88 -1.21 0.69
N ARG A 358 11.48 -0.62 1.73
CA ARG A 358 12.92 -0.44 1.88
C ARG A 358 13.53 -1.42 2.89
N MET A 359 12.82 -2.50 3.24
CA MET A 359 13.36 -3.54 4.12
C MET A 359 14.69 -4.10 3.60
N TYR A 360 14.85 -4.19 2.28
CA TYR A 360 16.10 -4.59 1.63
C TYR A 360 17.28 -3.64 1.95
N ASP A 361 17.04 -2.33 2.11
CA ASP A 361 18.08 -1.36 2.46
C ASP A 361 18.44 -1.43 3.95
N PHE A 362 17.52 -1.86 4.83
CA PHE A 362 17.85 -2.21 6.22
C PHE A 362 18.75 -3.44 6.29
N GLN A 363 18.42 -4.49 5.52
CA GLN A 363 19.25 -5.69 5.37
C GLN A 363 20.68 -5.34 4.92
N ASN A 364 20.81 -4.38 4.01
CA ASN A 364 22.09 -3.97 3.42
C ASN A 364 22.84 -2.93 4.28
N GLY A 365 22.33 -2.60 5.48
CA GLY A 365 22.93 -1.63 6.39
C GLY A 365 22.89 -0.17 5.90
N ARG A 366 22.11 0.13 4.85
CA ARG A 366 21.98 1.48 4.26
C ARG A 366 20.97 2.34 5.02
N PHE A 367 19.92 1.73 5.57
CA PHE A 367 19.08 2.31 6.61
C PHE A 367 19.42 1.64 7.94
N ASN A 368 19.77 2.46 8.94
CA ASN A 368 19.97 2.01 10.30
C ASN A 368 19.45 3.10 11.25
N PHE A 369 18.88 2.68 12.38
CA PHE A 369 18.52 3.58 13.48
C PHE A 369 19.74 4.08 14.27
N ASP A 370 20.93 3.50 14.02
CA ASP A 370 22.24 3.96 14.48
C ASP A 370 22.82 4.98 13.49
N LEU A 371 22.69 6.25 13.85
CA LEU A 371 23.00 7.41 13.01
C LEU A 371 24.50 7.68 12.86
N ASP A 372 25.33 7.11 13.74
CA ASP A 372 26.77 7.40 13.80
C ASP A 372 27.58 6.70 12.70
N LYS A 373 27.00 5.68 12.04
CA LYS A 373 27.68 4.84 11.04
C LYS A 373 27.52 5.30 9.58
N LEU A 374 26.75 6.34 9.31
CA LEU A 374 26.44 6.83 7.95
C LEU A 374 27.13 8.17 7.65
N ARG A 375 28.46 8.21 7.56
CA ARG A 375 29.17 9.45 7.12
C ARG A 375 29.34 9.46 5.59
N PRO A 376 28.68 10.39 4.86
CA PRO A 376 28.84 10.48 3.41
C PRO A 376 30.24 10.96 3.03
N LYS A 377 30.71 10.53 1.84
CA LYS A 377 32.02 10.94 1.27
C LYS A 377 32.03 12.39 0.76
N LYS A 378 30.86 12.96 0.48
CA LYS A 378 30.63 14.37 0.12
C LYS A 378 29.87 15.08 1.24
N THR A 379 29.99 16.39 1.33
CA THR A 379 29.19 17.17 2.28
C THR A 379 27.72 17.19 1.84
N TRP A 380 26.79 17.30 2.80
CA TRP A 380 25.36 17.41 2.50
C TRP A 380 25.05 18.61 1.57
N SER A 381 25.75 19.73 1.75
CA SER A 381 25.55 20.93 0.92
C SER A 381 25.90 20.68 -0.55
N GLU A 382 26.96 19.91 -0.82
CA GLU A 382 27.34 19.54 -2.20
C GLU A 382 26.29 18.64 -2.83
N ILE A 383 25.83 17.60 -2.11
CA ILE A 383 24.80 16.67 -2.60
C ILE A 383 23.49 17.41 -2.89
N LEU A 384 23.06 18.29 -1.98
CA LEU A 384 21.85 19.08 -2.16
C LEU A 384 21.98 20.00 -3.37
N HIS A 385 23.13 20.63 -3.57
CA HIS A 385 23.39 21.48 -4.74
C HIS A 385 23.33 20.67 -6.04
N GLU A 386 24.06 19.56 -6.14
CA GLU A 386 24.06 18.66 -7.32
C GLU A 386 22.64 18.17 -7.64
N SER A 387 21.87 17.81 -6.61
CA SER A 387 20.49 17.36 -6.76
C SER A 387 19.60 18.48 -7.32
N MET A 388 19.70 19.70 -6.77
CA MET A 388 18.92 20.84 -7.26
C MET A 388 19.33 21.26 -8.69
N VAL A 389 20.60 21.10 -9.07
CA VAL A 389 21.04 21.32 -10.46
C VAL A 389 20.31 20.34 -11.40
N TYR A 390 20.22 19.06 -11.04
CA TYR A 390 19.47 18.07 -11.83
C TYR A 390 17.99 18.47 -12.02
N PHE A 391 17.29 18.88 -10.95
CA PHE A 391 15.90 19.35 -11.06
C PHE A 391 15.76 20.64 -11.90
N ARG A 392 16.73 21.56 -11.79
CA ARG A 392 16.73 22.83 -12.54
C ARG A 392 16.90 22.62 -14.04
N THR A 393 17.81 21.73 -14.44
CA THR A 393 18.19 21.55 -15.86
C THR A 393 17.35 20.51 -16.60
N ASP A 394 16.56 19.70 -15.90
CA ASP A 394 15.70 18.71 -16.54
C ASP A 394 14.53 19.36 -17.33
N PRO A 395 14.27 18.94 -18.57
CA PRO A 395 13.21 19.52 -19.40
C PRO A 395 11.78 19.18 -18.96
N PHE A 396 11.57 18.06 -18.27
CA PHE A 396 10.23 17.51 -18.01
C PHE A 396 9.79 17.61 -16.54
N LEU A 397 10.72 17.72 -15.59
CA LEU A 397 10.37 17.76 -14.16
C LEU A 397 9.60 19.03 -13.77
N GLU A 398 8.40 18.81 -13.22
CA GLU A 398 7.50 19.84 -12.67
C GLU A 398 6.98 19.51 -11.25
N ASP A 399 7.24 18.28 -10.76
CA ASP A 399 6.80 17.75 -9.47
C ASP A 399 8.00 17.14 -8.73
N ILE A 400 8.25 17.60 -7.50
CA ILE A 400 9.24 17.03 -6.58
C ILE A 400 8.56 16.44 -5.35
N LEU A 401 8.82 15.16 -5.08
CA LEU A 401 8.40 14.48 -3.85
C LEU A 401 9.59 14.30 -2.92
N ILE A 402 9.62 15.07 -1.84
CA ILE A 402 10.63 14.95 -0.79
C ILE A 402 10.17 13.87 0.19
N THR A 403 10.95 12.81 0.33
CA THR A 403 10.66 11.67 1.22
C THR A 403 11.97 11.03 1.68
N GLY A 404 11.96 9.75 2.04
CA GLY A 404 13.07 9.02 2.61
C GLY A 404 12.52 7.83 3.39
N GLY A 405 13.02 7.61 4.59
CA GLY A 405 12.22 6.92 5.60
C GLY A 405 10.97 7.74 5.92
N ASP A 406 11.15 9.02 6.27
CA ASP A 406 10.06 9.97 6.51
C ASP A 406 10.55 11.43 6.39
N ALA A 407 9.86 12.26 5.60
CA ALA A 407 10.27 13.65 5.38
C ALA A 407 10.32 14.49 6.66
N LEU A 408 9.38 14.26 7.60
CA LEU A 408 9.26 15.05 8.82
C LEU A 408 10.19 14.57 9.94
N MET A 409 10.94 13.47 9.75
CA MET A 409 12.00 13.05 10.67
C MET A 409 13.24 13.94 10.60
N SER A 410 13.45 14.66 9.49
CA SER A 410 14.44 15.74 9.41
C SER A 410 14.19 16.78 10.50
N SER A 411 15.23 17.40 11.07
CA SER A 411 15.02 18.54 11.99
C SER A 411 14.32 19.69 11.25
N VAL A 412 13.64 20.59 11.99
CA VAL A 412 12.96 21.74 11.37
C VAL A 412 13.94 22.60 10.57
N SER A 413 15.15 22.83 11.09
CA SER A 413 16.18 23.60 10.38
C SER A 413 16.68 22.90 9.12
N SER A 414 16.91 21.58 9.16
CA SER A 414 17.33 20.81 7.98
C SER A 414 16.24 20.75 6.91
N LEU A 415 14.98 20.56 7.30
CA LEU A 415 13.86 20.60 6.36
C LEU A 415 13.72 22.00 5.74
N LYS A 416 13.87 23.06 6.53
CA LYS A 416 13.89 24.44 6.02
C LYS A 416 14.99 24.63 4.96
N GLN A 417 16.21 24.14 5.19
CA GLN A 417 17.30 24.22 4.20
C GLN A 417 16.94 23.52 2.88
N VAL A 418 16.30 22.34 2.94
CA VAL A 418 15.83 21.62 1.74
C VAL A 418 14.78 22.45 1.00
N LEU A 419 13.77 22.96 1.73
CA LEU A 419 12.68 23.74 1.15
C LEU A 419 13.19 25.06 0.54
N ASP A 420 14.10 25.77 1.21
CA ASP A 420 14.75 26.97 0.68
C ASP A 420 15.52 26.67 -0.62
N ALA A 421 16.22 25.53 -0.68
CA ALA A 421 16.93 25.09 -1.88
C ALA A 421 15.99 24.77 -3.04
N VAL A 422 14.82 24.18 -2.77
CA VAL A 422 13.77 23.94 -3.78
C VAL A 422 13.19 25.26 -4.31
N LEU A 423 12.90 26.23 -3.43
CA LEU A 423 12.44 27.57 -3.85
C LEU A 423 13.47 28.26 -4.74
N LYS A 424 14.75 28.22 -4.34
CA LYS A 424 15.85 28.78 -5.14
C LYS A 424 15.95 28.09 -6.50
N MET A 425 15.93 26.76 -6.52
CA MET A 425 15.97 25.95 -7.74
C MET A 425 14.84 26.32 -8.70
N ALA A 426 13.60 26.42 -8.20
CA ALA A 426 12.44 26.77 -9.02
C ALA A 426 12.50 28.21 -9.55
N ARG A 427 12.91 29.19 -8.71
CA ARG A 427 13.15 30.59 -9.13
C ARG A 427 14.20 30.66 -10.23
N ASP A 428 15.32 29.98 -10.03
CA ASP A 428 16.43 29.95 -10.98
C ASP A 428 16.00 29.32 -12.32
N LYS A 429 15.24 28.21 -12.30
CA LYS A 429 14.71 27.57 -13.51
C LYS A 429 13.77 28.49 -14.29
N LYS A 430 12.90 29.22 -13.58
CA LYS A 430 12.01 30.22 -14.18
C LYS A 430 12.79 31.36 -14.83
N ARG A 431 13.81 31.88 -14.15
CA ARG A 431 14.71 32.91 -14.69
C ARG A 431 15.46 32.42 -15.94
N ASP A 432 15.93 31.18 -15.94
CA ASP A 432 16.57 30.59 -17.12
C ASP A 432 15.60 30.52 -18.32
N ASN A 433 14.31 30.29 -18.07
CA ASN A 433 13.28 30.27 -19.12
C ASN A 433 12.93 31.66 -19.69
N GLU A 434 13.20 32.74 -18.96
CA GLU A 434 12.96 34.12 -19.44
C GLU A 434 13.87 34.49 -20.61
N VAL A 435 15.08 33.91 -20.66
CA VAL A 435 16.07 34.15 -21.73
C VAL A 435 16.10 33.06 -22.81
N ARG A 436 15.37 31.97 -22.62
CA ARG A 436 15.22 30.89 -23.62
C ARG A 436 14.16 31.23 -24.66
N LEU A 437 14.36 30.74 -25.87
CA LEU A 437 13.31 30.75 -26.88
C LEU A 437 12.11 29.91 -26.39
N PRO A 438 10.86 30.25 -26.75
CA PRO A 438 9.67 29.56 -26.25
C PRO A 438 9.72 28.02 -26.38
N GLU A 439 10.26 27.52 -27.48
CA GLU A 439 10.43 26.10 -27.80
C GLU A 439 11.54 25.39 -27.01
N GLU A 440 12.44 26.15 -26.37
CA GLU A 440 13.54 25.63 -25.55
C GLU A 440 13.23 25.68 -24.05
N ARG A 441 12.10 26.29 -23.66
CA ARG A 441 11.73 26.44 -22.25
C ARG A 441 11.52 25.09 -21.60
N LEU A 442 12.10 24.93 -20.41
CA LEU A 442 11.94 23.73 -19.60
C LEU A 442 10.66 23.81 -18.76
N ALA A 443 10.12 22.66 -18.36
CA ALA A 443 8.96 22.61 -17.48
C ALA A 443 9.20 23.35 -16.14
N GLU A 444 8.29 24.25 -15.78
CA GLU A 444 8.33 24.96 -14.49
C GLU A 444 7.72 24.10 -13.38
N PHE A 445 8.26 24.20 -12.16
CA PHE A 445 7.69 23.48 -11.02
C PHE A 445 6.30 24.00 -10.66
N ARG A 446 5.36 23.07 -10.53
CA ARG A 446 3.98 23.34 -10.12
C ARG A 446 3.63 22.72 -8.78
N ARG A 447 4.35 21.66 -8.40
CA ARG A 447 4.02 20.84 -7.24
C ARG A 447 5.25 20.50 -6.40
N VAL A 448 5.08 20.61 -5.08
CA VAL A 448 6.03 20.12 -4.09
C VAL A 448 5.28 19.26 -3.09
N ARG A 449 5.82 18.07 -2.79
CA ARG A 449 5.19 17.10 -1.90
C ARG A 449 6.13 16.63 -0.81
N LEU A 450 5.60 16.40 0.39
CA LEU A 450 6.30 15.75 1.49
C LEU A 450 5.63 14.41 1.81
N GLY A 451 6.37 13.31 1.75
CA GLY A 451 5.89 11.99 2.19
C GLY A 451 6.21 11.74 3.67
N THR A 452 5.20 11.49 4.51
CA THR A 452 5.38 11.30 5.96
C THR A 452 4.29 10.43 6.59
N LYS A 453 4.69 9.52 7.49
CA LYS A 453 3.81 8.75 8.36
C LYS A 453 3.83 9.30 9.80
N LEU A 454 4.52 10.41 10.08
CA LEU A 454 4.58 10.98 11.43
C LEU A 454 3.26 11.47 12.01
N PRO A 455 2.24 11.93 11.25
CA PRO A 455 0.92 12.14 11.84
C PRO A 455 0.37 10.89 12.54
N ILE A 456 0.80 9.70 12.12
CA ILE A 456 0.42 8.40 12.70
C ILE A 456 1.41 7.96 13.78
N TYR A 457 2.72 8.00 13.53
CA TYR A 457 3.73 7.48 14.48
C TYR A 457 4.12 8.45 15.61
N LEU A 458 4.05 9.76 15.34
CA LEU A 458 4.53 10.80 16.24
C LEU A 458 3.92 12.17 15.88
N PRO A 459 2.60 12.38 16.09
CA PRO A 459 1.93 13.62 15.72
C PRO A 459 2.49 14.85 16.43
N GLN A 460 3.15 14.68 17.58
CA GLN A 460 3.86 15.73 18.29
C GLN A 460 4.95 16.40 17.44
N ARG A 461 5.44 15.73 16.38
CA ARG A 461 6.43 16.31 15.46
C ARG A 461 5.88 17.48 14.65
N VAL A 462 4.54 17.58 14.50
CA VAL A 462 3.86 18.74 13.87
C VAL A 462 3.76 19.90 14.86
N THR A 463 4.92 20.45 15.22
CA THR A 463 5.08 21.57 16.14
C THR A 463 4.71 22.90 15.49
N LYS A 464 4.49 23.94 16.30
CA LYS A 464 4.27 25.32 15.80
C LYS A 464 5.44 25.81 14.93
N GLU A 465 6.67 25.45 15.30
CA GLU A 465 7.88 25.82 14.56
C GLU A 465 7.90 25.19 13.17
N LEU A 466 7.57 23.89 13.07
CA LEU A 466 7.47 23.22 11.77
C LEU A 466 6.37 23.84 10.90
N VAL A 467 5.19 24.09 11.49
CA VAL A 467 4.04 24.69 10.81
C VAL A 467 4.41 26.06 10.23
N ALA A 468 5.11 26.92 10.99
CA ALA A 468 5.56 28.22 10.51
C ALA A 468 6.53 28.12 9.31
N VAL A 469 7.43 27.13 9.31
CA VAL A 469 8.33 26.88 8.16
C VAL A 469 7.52 26.46 6.93
N LEU A 470 6.54 25.57 7.10
CA LEU A 470 5.69 25.10 6.01
C LEU A 470 4.79 26.21 5.44
N GLU A 471 4.22 27.04 6.32
CA GLU A 471 3.41 28.20 5.95
C GLU A 471 4.23 29.22 5.15
N GLN A 472 5.42 29.60 5.65
CA GLN A 472 6.29 30.52 4.91
C GLN A 472 6.68 29.96 3.54
N PHE A 473 7.04 28.67 3.47
CA PHE A 473 7.33 28.03 2.19
C PHE A 473 6.14 28.11 1.23
N ARG A 474 4.91 27.86 1.71
CA ARG A 474 3.69 27.89 0.91
C ARG A 474 3.43 29.28 0.30
N LEU A 475 3.69 30.34 1.06
CA LEU A 475 3.58 31.73 0.61
C LEU A 475 4.61 32.02 -0.49
N ASP A 476 5.89 31.75 -0.23
CA ASP A 476 6.99 31.93 -1.18
C ASP A 476 6.80 31.11 -2.47
N ALA A 477 6.37 29.85 -2.34
CA ALA A 477 6.12 28.94 -3.45
C ALA A 477 5.05 29.49 -4.40
N LYS A 478 4.00 30.10 -3.83
CA LYS A 478 2.90 30.72 -4.59
C LYS A 478 3.40 31.82 -5.51
N GLU A 479 4.30 32.69 -5.03
CA GLU A 479 4.86 33.80 -5.81
C GLU A 479 5.68 33.31 -7.01
N ILE A 480 6.33 32.16 -6.88
CA ILE A 480 7.12 31.54 -7.96
C ILE A 480 6.22 30.90 -9.02
N GLY A 481 5.00 30.50 -8.64
CA GLY A 481 4.04 29.80 -9.52
C GLY A 481 3.84 28.32 -9.18
N ILE A 482 4.34 27.87 -8.02
CA ILE A 482 4.04 26.55 -7.45
C ILE A 482 2.69 26.66 -6.75
N SER A 483 1.67 25.98 -7.28
CA SER A 483 0.29 26.09 -6.80
C SER A 483 -0.12 24.96 -5.86
N GLN A 484 0.66 23.87 -5.81
CA GLN A 484 0.31 22.66 -5.07
C GLN A 484 1.41 22.28 -4.07
N CYS A 485 1.13 22.48 -2.79
CA CYS A 485 1.95 21.99 -1.68
C CYS A 485 1.16 20.89 -0.96
N ILE A 486 1.65 19.64 -0.99
CA ILE A 486 0.89 18.48 -0.53
C ILE A 486 1.69 17.67 0.48
N ILE A 487 1.06 17.33 1.61
CA ILE A 487 1.54 16.29 2.52
C ILE A 487 0.90 14.96 2.11
N GLN A 488 1.71 13.94 1.87
CA GLN A 488 1.26 12.58 1.58
C GLN A 488 1.45 11.72 2.83
N THR A 489 0.32 11.39 3.46
CA THR A 489 0.21 10.54 4.65
C THR A 489 -0.01 9.08 4.27
N HIS A 490 0.05 8.20 5.27
CA HIS A 490 0.06 6.75 5.08
C HIS A 490 -0.77 6.03 6.17
N PHE A 491 -1.96 6.56 6.44
CA PHE A 491 -2.99 5.92 7.26
C PHE A 491 -3.50 4.66 6.55
N SER A 492 -3.62 3.54 7.27
CA SER A 492 -4.28 2.33 6.74
C SER A 492 -5.38 1.77 7.65
N SER A 493 -5.76 2.47 8.72
CA SER A 493 -6.92 2.13 9.54
C SER A 493 -7.53 3.37 10.19
N ALA A 494 -8.86 3.42 10.33
CA ALA A 494 -9.55 4.47 11.08
C ALA A 494 -9.06 4.55 12.53
N MET A 495 -8.58 3.43 13.09
CA MET A 495 -7.98 3.37 14.42
C MET A 495 -6.67 4.18 14.54
N GLU A 496 -5.98 4.51 13.45
CA GLU A 496 -4.79 5.37 13.49
C GLU A 496 -5.14 6.87 13.60
N VAL A 497 -6.40 7.23 13.32
CA VAL A 497 -6.88 8.61 13.45
C VAL A 497 -7.22 8.87 14.92
N SER A 498 -6.22 9.31 15.68
CA SER A 498 -6.37 9.74 17.07
C SER A 498 -6.68 11.25 17.15
N VAL A 499 -7.03 11.70 18.35
CA VAL A 499 -7.18 13.13 18.65
C VAL A 499 -5.89 13.91 18.34
N ASP A 500 -4.71 13.33 18.59
CA ASP A 500 -3.43 13.99 18.34
C ASP A 500 -3.09 14.00 16.84
N SER A 501 -3.41 12.93 16.10
CA SER A 501 -3.18 12.91 14.64
C SER A 501 -4.14 13.84 13.90
N ALA A 502 -5.40 13.94 14.32
CA ALA A 502 -6.36 14.92 13.79
C ALA A 502 -5.88 16.37 14.01
N LYS A 503 -5.34 16.68 15.20
CA LYS A 503 -4.72 18.01 15.46
C LYS A 503 -3.50 18.26 14.59
N ALA A 504 -2.66 17.25 14.38
CA ALA A 504 -1.49 17.36 13.51
C ALA A 504 -1.91 17.64 12.05
N VAL A 505 -2.92 16.92 11.55
CA VAL A 505 -3.50 17.15 10.21
C VAL A 505 -4.06 18.56 10.10
N ARG A 506 -4.86 19.01 11.08
CA ARG A 506 -5.44 20.37 11.08
C ARG A 506 -4.35 21.45 10.96
N ARG A 507 -3.26 21.32 11.72
CA ARG A 507 -2.11 22.23 11.65
C ARG A 507 -1.43 22.26 10.27
N LEU A 508 -1.35 21.13 9.58
CA LEU A 508 -0.79 21.05 8.23
C LEU A 508 -1.70 21.73 7.22
N LEU A 509 -3.01 21.52 7.32
CA LEU A 509 -4.03 22.19 6.50
C LEU A 509 -4.01 23.70 6.73
N ASP A 510 -3.93 24.14 7.99
CA ASP A 510 -3.81 25.57 8.39
C ASP A 510 -2.56 26.24 7.77
N ALA A 511 -1.46 25.51 7.64
CA ALA A 511 -0.25 26.00 6.96
C ALA A 511 -0.41 26.15 5.44
N GLY A 512 -1.59 25.83 4.89
CA GLY A 512 -1.88 25.89 3.46
C GLY A 512 -1.36 24.70 2.66
N TRP A 513 -1.02 23.59 3.34
CA TRP A 513 -0.61 22.34 2.71
C TRP A 513 -1.78 21.35 2.70
N ALA A 514 -2.20 20.93 1.50
CA ALA A 514 -3.25 19.91 1.39
C ALA A 514 -2.73 18.56 1.90
N VAL A 515 -3.56 17.82 2.64
CA VAL A 515 -3.18 16.50 3.16
C VAL A 515 -3.91 15.43 2.35
N THR A 516 -3.13 14.50 1.79
CA THR A 516 -3.62 13.35 1.04
C THR A 516 -3.17 12.07 1.69
N ASN A 517 -3.87 10.95 1.45
CA ASN A 517 -3.51 9.65 2.03
C ASN A 517 -3.20 8.57 1.00
N GLN A 518 -2.13 7.83 1.22
CA GLN A 518 -1.79 6.62 0.48
C GLN A 518 -1.90 5.43 1.43
N GLU A 519 -2.97 4.65 1.30
CA GLU A 519 -3.23 3.47 2.10
C GLU A 519 -2.45 2.27 1.55
N VAL A 520 -1.98 1.37 2.43
CA VAL A 520 -1.50 0.04 2.04
C VAL A 520 -2.55 -0.99 2.40
N PHE A 521 -3.01 -1.71 1.38
CA PHE A 521 -4.10 -2.67 1.43
C PHE A 521 -3.60 -4.05 1.88
N THR A 522 -3.26 -4.14 3.16
CA THR A 522 -2.87 -5.41 3.81
C THR A 522 -4.08 -6.31 4.03
N VAL A 523 -3.87 -7.59 4.38
CA VAL A 523 -4.96 -8.50 4.79
C VAL A 523 -5.86 -7.85 5.85
N ALA A 524 -5.27 -7.29 6.92
CA ALA A 524 -6.03 -6.63 7.98
C ALA A 524 -6.81 -5.40 7.51
N ALA A 525 -6.23 -4.60 6.61
CA ALA A 525 -6.88 -3.41 6.04
C ALA A 525 -7.96 -3.77 5.00
N SER A 526 -7.85 -4.95 4.39
CA SER A 526 -8.72 -5.41 3.31
C SER A 526 -10.07 -5.98 3.75
N ARG A 527 -10.35 -6.02 5.06
CA ARG A 527 -11.63 -6.51 5.59
C ARG A 527 -12.81 -5.67 5.11
N ARG A 528 -13.99 -6.26 4.98
CA ARG A 528 -15.20 -5.58 4.46
C ARG A 528 -15.51 -4.34 5.28
N GLY A 529 -15.73 -3.21 4.61
CA GLY A 529 -16.05 -1.93 5.21
C GLY A 529 -14.87 -1.21 5.87
N HIS A 530 -13.71 -1.86 6.08
CA HIS A 530 -12.60 -1.28 6.85
C HIS A 530 -11.98 -0.06 6.13
N THR A 531 -11.60 -0.23 4.86
CA THR A 531 -11.06 0.87 4.04
C THR A 531 -12.10 1.96 3.77
N ALA A 532 -13.38 1.58 3.58
CA ALA A 532 -14.48 2.55 3.43
C ALA A 532 -14.65 3.41 4.70
N LYS A 533 -14.59 2.79 5.88
CA LYS A 533 -14.59 3.50 7.18
C LYS A 533 -13.38 4.42 7.32
N LEU A 534 -12.19 3.98 6.94
CA LEU A 534 -11.00 4.82 6.92
C LEU A 534 -11.22 6.07 6.05
N ARG A 535 -11.75 5.93 4.84
CA ARG A 535 -11.99 7.08 3.94
C ARG A 535 -12.97 8.10 4.55
N GLN A 536 -14.05 7.62 5.19
CA GLN A 536 -14.98 8.47 5.93
C GLN A 536 -14.24 9.27 7.02
N VAL A 537 -13.51 8.59 7.90
CA VAL A 537 -12.82 9.26 9.02
C VAL A 537 -11.71 10.21 8.54
N LEU A 538 -11.01 9.87 7.45
CA LEU A 538 -10.04 10.76 6.82
C LEU A 538 -10.70 12.03 6.29
N ASN A 539 -11.85 11.91 5.64
CA ASN A 539 -12.63 13.03 5.13
C ASN A 539 -13.09 13.96 6.26
N ASP A 540 -13.55 13.39 7.38
CA ASP A 540 -14.00 14.16 8.55
C ASP A 540 -12.89 15.07 9.14
N ILE A 541 -11.62 14.74 8.91
CA ILE A 541 -10.46 15.54 9.35
C ILE A 541 -9.77 16.32 8.21
N GLY A 542 -10.35 16.34 7.01
CA GLY A 542 -9.83 17.11 5.88
C GLY A 542 -8.69 16.41 5.11
N VAL A 543 -8.59 15.08 5.18
CA VAL A 543 -7.63 14.30 4.39
C VAL A 543 -8.31 13.70 3.17
N LEU A 544 -7.73 13.93 1.99
CA LEU A 544 -8.19 13.36 0.73
C LEU A 544 -7.54 11.99 0.46
N PRO A 545 -8.33 10.90 0.32
CA PRO A 545 -7.79 9.61 -0.12
C PRO A 545 -7.19 9.72 -1.54
N TYR A 546 -5.98 9.22 -1.74
CA TYR A 546 -5.27 9.32 -3.03
C TYR A 546 -5.02 7.96 -3.68
N TYR A 547 -4.30 7.05 -3.02
CA TYR A 547 -4.11 5.68 -3.53
C TYR A 547 -4.44 4.66 -2.46
N THR A 548 -5.01 3.54 -2.90
CA THR A 548 -5.02 2.29 -2.13
C THR A 548 -4.05 1.33 -2.82
N PHE A 549 -2.92 1.04 -2.17
CA PHE A 549 -1.83 0.24 -2.73
C PHE A 549 -1.94 -1.22 -2.32
N THR A 550 -1.91 -2.15 -3.28
CA THR A 550 -1.60 -3.55 -2.97
C THR A 550 -0.20 -3.65 -2.35
N VAL A 551 -0.06 -4.54 -1.36
CA VAL A 551 1.24 -4.84 -0.73
C VAL A 551 2.24 -5.29 -1.79
N LYS A 552 3.47 -4.79 -1.67
CA LYS A 552 4.61 -5.17 -2.54
C LYS A 552 5.43 -6.26 -1.89
N GLY A 553 6.35 -6.81 -2.67
CA GLY A 553 7.28 -7.83 -2.19
C GLY A 553 6.78 -9.21 -2.54
N PHE A 554 7.57 -10.20 -2.18
CA PHE A 554 7.31 -11.59 -2.52
C PHE A 554 6.94 -12.35 -1.25
N LYS A 555 7.70 -13.40 -0.94
CA LYS A 555 7.42 -14.28 0.18
C LYS A 555 7.53 -13.55 1.52
N GLU A 556 8.45 -12.60 1.66
CA GLU A 556 8.65 -11.81 2.89
C GLU A 556 7.39 -11.07 3.34
N ASN A 557 6.56 -10.64 2.38
CA ASN A 557 5.31 -9.93 2.65
C ASN A 557 4.07 -10.80 2.42
N ARG A 558 4.24 -12.12 2.24
CA ARG A 558 3.13 -13.05 1.99
C ARG A 558 2.06 -12.90 3.05
N GLU A 559 2.38 -12.96 4.33
CA GLU A 559 1.38 -12.81 5.40
C GLU A 559 0.52 -11.54 5.29
N LEU A 560 1.11 -10.43 4.83
CA LEU A 560 0.43 -9.14 4.72
C LEU A 560 -0.29 -8.94 3.37
N PHE A 561 0.02 -9.76 2.36
CA PHE A 561 -0.49 -9.65 0.99
C PHE A 561 -1.98 -10.01 0.89
N ALA A 562 -2.80 -9.03 0.50
CA ALA A 562 -4.16 -9.24 0.01
C ALA A 562 -4.13 -9.41 -1.52
N ASN A 563 -4.81 -10.44 -2.04
CA ASN A 563 -4.85 -10.76 -3.46
C ASN A 563 -5.35 -9.59 -4.33
N ASN A 564 -4.86 -9.47 -5.56
CA ASN A 564 -5.33 -8.46 -6.52
C ASN A 564 -6.85 -8.56 -6.81
N PRO A 565 -7.45 -9.77 -6.93
CA PRO A 565 -8.90 -9.94 -6.93
C PRO A 565 -9.63 -9.24 -5.77
N ARG A 566 -9.06 -9.21 -4.56
CA ARG A 566 -9.65 -8.47 -3.43
C ARG A 566 -9.62 -6.96 -3.67
N SER A 567 -8.54 -6.44 -4.25
CA SER A 567 -8.45 -5.02 -4.62
C SER A 567 -9.51 -4.63 -5.65
N MET A 568 -9.85 -5.53 -6.59
CA MET A 568 -10.96 -5.35 -7.54
C MET A 568 -12.31 -5.48 -6.88
N GLN A 569 -12.48 -6.44 -5.97
CA GLN A 569 -13.71 -6.57 -5.18
C GLN A 569 -13.97 -5.30 -4.38
N GLU A 570 -12.97 -4.76 -3.68
CA GLU A 570 -13.10 -3.51 -2.91
C GLU A 570 -13.48 -2.34 -3.82
N GLN A 571 -12.82 -2.20 -4.99
CA GLN A 571 -13.10 -1.13 -5.94
C GLN A 571 -14.56 -1.14 -6.42
N ASN A 572 -15.09 -2.34 -6.74
CA ASN A 572 -16.41 -2.48 -7.35
C ASN A 572 -17.54 -2.52 -6.32
N GLU A 573 -17.30 -3.12 -5.15
CA GLU A 573 -18.35 -3.41 -4.17
C GLU A 573 -18.38 -2.44 -2.99
N GLU A 574 -17.29 -1.77 -2.65
CA GLU A 574 -17.21 -0.92 -1.46
C GLU A 574 -16.83 0.52 -1.80
N LYS A 575 -15.73 0.73 -2.54
CA LYS A 575 -15.29 2.05 -2.98
C LYS A 575 -16.35 2.76 -3.84
N SER A 576 -17.10 1.99 -4.62
CA SER A 576 -18.07 2.48 -5.60
C SER A 576 -19.15 3.40 -5.00
N ILE A 577 -19.54 3.20 -3.74
CA ILE A 577 -20.56 4.05 -3.08
C ILE A 577 -20.03 5.45 -2.69
N GLY A 578 -18.71 5.65 -2.73
CA GLY A 578 -18.06 6.94 -2.51
C GLY A 578 -17.47 7.55 -3.78
N ARG A 579 -17.81 7.02 -4.95
CA ARG A 579 -17.26 7.47 -6.24
C ARG A 579 -17.56 8.96 -6.42
N VAL A 580 -16.50 9.73 -6.70
CA VAL A 580 -16.62 11.15 -7.00
C VAL A 580 -16.98 11.33 -8.48
N ASP A 581 -18.04 12.07 -8.77
CA ASP A 581 -18.43 12.36 -10.15
C ASP A 581 -17.41 13.26 -10.86
N TYR A 582 -17.22 13.03 -12.17
CA TYR A 582 -16.28 13.79 -13.00
C TYR A 582 -16.54 15.30 -12.98
N ARG A 583 -17.77 15.74 -12.71
CA ARG A 583 -18.12 17.17 -12.58
C ARG A 583 -17.34 17.90 -11.50
N TYR A 584 -16.85 17.19 -10.48
CA TYR A 584 -16.07 17.78 -9.38
C TYR A 584 -14.56 17.80 -9.63
N HIS A 585 -14.06 17.17 -10.69
CA HIS A 585 -12.61 17.03 -10.93
C HIS A 585 -11.89 18.38 -11.07
N SER A 586 -12.52 19.38 -11.67
CA SER A 586 -11.98 20.75 -11.74
C SER A 586 -12.00 21.45 -10.38
N THR A 587 -13.08 21.29 -9.62
CA THR A 587 -13.26 21.89 -8.29
C THR A 587 -12.31 21.31 -7.25
N LEU A 588 -12.08 19.99 -7.26
CA LEU A 588 -11.14 19.33 -6.35
C LEU A 588 -9.72 19.91 -6.48
N ARG A 589 -9.32 20.40 -7.66
CA ARG A 589 -8.00 21.03 -7.85
C ARG A 589 -7.88 22.32 -7.05
N SER A 590 -8.99 23.06 -6.92
CA SER A 590 -9.05 24.27 -6.10
C SER A 590 -8.94 23.97 -4.60
N PHE A 591 -9.43 22.80 -4.15
CA PHE A 591 -9.33 22.38 -2.75
C PHE A 591 -7.87 22.21 -2.32
N ILE A 592 -7.01 21.68 -3.21
CA ILE A 592 -5.57 21.56 -2.94
C ILE A 592 -4.93 22.93 -2.70
N ALA A 593 -5.38 23.96 -3.42
CA ALA A 593 -4.84 25.31 -3.27
C ALA A 593 -5.37 26.01 -2.01
N ASP A 594 -6.59 25.66 -1.58
CA ASP A 594 -7.31 26.18 -0.41
C ASP A 594 -7.41 25.12 0.71
N ALA A 595 -6.26 24.55 1.07
CA ALA A 595 -6.14 23.51 2.09
C ALA A 595 -6.79 23.84 3.45
N PRO A 596 -6.80 25.09 3.95
CA PRO A 596 -7.45 25.38 5.24
C PRO A 596 -8.94 25.06 5.28
N ASN A 597 -9.67 25.14 4.16
CA ASN A 597 -11.11 24.86 4.11
C ASN A 597 -11.42 23.44 3.60
N MET A 598 -10.45 22.51 3.68
CA MET A 598 -10.58 21.18 3.08
C MET A 598 -11.75 20.37 3.65
N VAL A 599 -12.09 20.53 4.93
CA VAL A 599 -13.23 19.82 5.54
C VAL A 599 -14.54 20.29 4.90
N GLU A 600 -14.76 21.60 4.84
CA GLU A 600 -15.94 22.21 4.24
C GLU A 600 -16.06 21.85 2.75
N HIS A 601 -14.93 21.84 2.04
CA HIS A 601 -14.83 21.45 0.65
C HIS A 601 -15.24 19.98 0.43
N ILE A 602 -14.74 19.06 1.25
CA ILE A 602 -15.11 17.65 1.18
C ILE A 602 -16.59 17.45 1.53
N GLU A 603 -17.08 18.08 2.59
CA GLU A 603 -18.49 18.01 3.01
C GLU A 603 -19.44 18.55 1.95
N SER A 604 -19.01 19.56 1.17
CA SER A 604 -19.82 20.10 0.08
C SER A 604 -20.13 19.05 -1.00
N ILE A 605 -19.16 18.17 -1.30
CA ILE A 605 -19.36 17.08 -2.27
C ILE A 605 -20.15 15.94 -1.62
N ARG A 606 -19.78 15.53 -0.40
CA ARG A 606 -20.48 14.46 0.33
C ARG A 606 -21.97 14.75 0.49
N SER A 607 -22.33 15.99 0.81
CA SER A 607 -23.72 16.40 0.96
C SER A 607 -24.45 16.50 -0.38
N ALA A 608 -23.79 16.98 -1.44
CA ALA A 608 -24.41 17.19 -2.74
C ALA A 608 -24.73 15.88 -3.49
N ASP A 609 -23.84 14.88 -3.39
CA ASP A 609 -24.03 13.55 -3.98
C ASP A 609 -24.57 12.54 -2.96
N GLU A 610 -24.84 13.01 -1.74
CA GLU A 610 -25.19 12.20 -0.59
C GLU A 610 -24.23 11.03 -0.39
N VAL A 611 -22.92 11.13 -0.65
CA VAL A 611 -21.96 10.01 -0.52
C VAL A 611 -21.38 9.92 0.89
N PRO A 612 -21.13 8.71 1.44
CA PRO A 612 -20.64 8.55 2.82
C PRO A 612 -19.18 8.99 2.98
N PHE A 613 -18.41 9.00 1.91
CA PHE A 613 -17.02 9.43 1.81
C PHE A 613 -16.68 9.71 0.34
N LEU A 614 -15.59 10.43 0.10
CA LEU A 614 -14.94 10.56 -1.20
C LEU A 614 -13.96 9.40 -1.39
N ALA A 615 -14.15 8.65 -2.47
CA ALA A 615 -13.30 7.53 -2.82
C ALA A 615 -11.85 7.97 -3.12
N THR A 616 -10.92 7.01 -2.97
CA THR A 616 -9.54 7.17 -3.43
C THR A 616 -9.50 7.34 -4.95
N ASP A 617 -8.44 7.96 -5.49
CA ASP A 617 -8.29 8.12 -6.95
C ASP A 617 -8.24 6.73 -7.60
N ARG A 618 -7.29 5.89 -7.20
CA ARG A 618 -7.07 4.57 -7.81
C ARG A 618 -6.66 3.51 -6.79
N ASN A 619 -7.15 2.30 -7.03
CA ASN A 619 -6.55 1.09 -6.48
C ASN A 619 -5.41 0.67 -7.40
N THR A 620 -4.20 0.47 -6.88
CA THR A 620 -3.03 0.22 -7.74
C THR A 620 -1.95 -0.62 -7.06
N ILE A 621 -1.18 -1.35 -7.85
CA ILE A 621 0.07 -1.99 -7.45
C ILE A 621 1.24 -1.29 -8.14
N ASN A 622 2.41 -1.24 -7.51
CA ASN A 622 3.62 -0.82 -8.21
C ASN A 622 4.16 -2.05 -8.94
N LEU A 623 4.45 -1.93 -10.24
CA LEU A 623 4.95 -3.05 -11.02
C LEU A 623 6.46 -3.18 -10.82
N PRO A 624 7.02 -4.41 -10.75
CA PRO A 624 8.47 -4.60 -10.71
C PRO A 624 9.16 -3.95 -11.90
N GLY A 625 10.14 -3.09 -11.64
CA GLY A 625 10.98 -2.45 -12.65
C GLY A 625 10.55 -1.04 -13.02
N VAL A 626 9.28 -0.78 -13.33
CA VAL A 626 8.77 0.58 -13.58
C VAL A 626 7.24 0.68 -13.57
N GLY A 627 6.72 1.74 -12.97
CA GLY A 627 5.32 2.15 -13.14
C GLY A 627 4.35 1.62 -12.08
N LYS A 628 3.08 1.96 -12.26
CA LYS A 628 1.96 1.59 -11.40
C LYS A 628 0.81 1.18 -12.29
N SER A 629 0.10 0.11 -11.94
CA SER A 629 -1.07 -0.32 -12.67
C SER A 629 -2.01 -1.10 -11.76
N ASN A 630 -3.21 -1.36 -12.23
CA ASN A 630 -4.07 -2.46 -11.76
C ASN A 630 -4.89 -3.01 -12.93
N THR A 631 -4.39 -2.76 -14.15
CA THR A 631 -4.92 -3.34 -15.36
C THR A 631 -4.22 -4.66 -15.58
N TYR A 632 -4.95 -5.76 -15.38
CA TYR A 632 -4.37 -7.10 -15.47
C TYR A 632 -5.38 -8.14 -15.94
N ARG A 633 -4.87 -9.28 -16.41
CA ARG A 633 -5.63 -10.52 -16.65
C ARG A 633 -4.98 -11.68 -15.91
N THR A 634 -5.80 -12.59 -15.40
CA THR A 634 -5.33 -13.86 -14.82
C THR A 634 -5.05 -14.82 -15.97
N ILE A 635 -3.77 -15.01 -16.29
CA ILE A 635 -3.35 -15.81 -17.45
C ILE A 635 -2.96 -17.26 -17.11
N GLY A 636 -2.75 -17.56 -15.82
CA GLY A 636 -2.40 -18.91 -15.39
C GLY A 636 -2.75 -19.19 -13.93
N LEU A 637 -2.45 -20.42 -13.51
CA LEU A 637 -2.57 -20.91 -12.15
C LEU A 637 -1.39 -21.83 -11.86
N THR A 638 -0.74 -21.67 -10.71
CA THR A 638 0.28 -22.60 -10.21
C THR A 638 -0.37 -23.83 -9.58
N SER A 639 0.34 -24.96 -9.47
CA SER A 639 -0.20 -26.18 -8.86
C SER A 639 -0.60 -26.04 -7.38
N ASP A 640 -0.09 -25.00 -6.69
CA ASP A 640 -0.46 -24.63 -5.33
C ASP A 640 -1.61 -23.59 -5.24
N GLY A 641 -2.21 -23.21 -6.38
CA GLY A 641 -3.41 -22.37 -6.45
C GLY A 641 -3.17 -20.86 -6.44
N ARG A 642 -1.93 -20.40 -6.66
CA ARG A 642 -1.60 -18.97 -6.80
C ARG A 642 -1.84 -18.53 -8.24
N ARG A 643 -2.50 -17.39 -8.42
CA ARG A 643 -2.81 -16.87 -9.76
C ARG A 643 -1.59 -16.24 -10.39
N ILE A 644 -1.47 -16.42 -11.70
CA ILE A 644 -0.44 -15.79 -12.53
C ILE A 644 -1.13 -14.65 -13.28
N LEU A 645 -0.69 -13.42 -13.03
CA LEU A 645 -1.33 -12.21 -13.53
C LEU A 645 -0.41 -11.52 -14.54
N GLU A 646 -0.93 -11.18 -15.71
CA GLU A 646 -0.26 -10.32 -16.68
C GLU A 646 -0.80 -8.89 -16.55
N PHE A 647 0.08 -7.95 -16.23
CA PHE A 647 -0.22 -6.54 -16.09
C PHE A 647 0.14 -5.76 -17.34
N GLU A 648 -0.77 -4.86 -17.74
CA GLU A 648 -0.50 -3.76 -18.66
C GLU A 648 0.01 -2.54 -17.87
N PHE A 649 0.85 -1.72 -18.50
CA PHE A 649 1.25 -0.43 -17.93
C PHE A 649 0.13 0.62 -18.00
N ASP A 650 0.24 1.70 -17.22
CA ASP A 650 -0.76 2.76 -17.15
C ASP A 650 -0.71 3.69 -18.38
N HIS A 651 -1.48 3.38 -19.42
CA HIS A 651 -1.55 4.21 -20.62
C HIS A 651 -2.14 5.61 -20.43
N THR A 652 -2.65 5.95 -19.23
CA THR A 652 -3.20 7.30 -18.96
C THR A 652 -2.15 8.33 -18.55
N ARG A 653 -0.88 7.94 -18.45
CA ARG A 653 0.20 8.86 -18.08
C ARG A 653 1.45 8.67 -18.95
N PRO A 654 2.27 9.73 -19.10
CA PRO A 654 3.56 9.60 -19.75
C PRO A 654 4.47 8.62 -18.98
N HIS A 655 5.12 7.74 -19.73
CA HIS A 655 6.04 6.73 -19.26
C HIS A 655 7.42 6.92 -19.88
N SER A 656 8.44 6.25 -19.33
CA SER A 656 9.74 6.21 -19.99
C SER A 656 9.67 5.33 -21.25
N LEU A 657 10.57 5.59 -22.21
CA LEU A 657 10.68 4.80 -23.45
C LEU A 657 10.98 3.31 -23.20
N VAL A 658 11.45 2.94 -22.01
CA VAL A 658 11.69 1.54 -21.64
C VAL A 658 10.37 0.78 -21.52
N ILE A 659 9.31 1.41 -21.00
CA ILE A 659 8.00 0.79 -20.82
C ILE A 659 7.36 0.40 -22.16
N GLU A 660 7.50 1.26 -23.16
CA GLU A 660 6.97 0.99 -24.51
C GLU A 660 7.60 -0.28 -25.14
N LYS A 661 8.81 -0.66 -24.71
CA LYS A 661 9.50 -1.87 -25.18
C LYS A 661 9.18 -3.12 -24.34
N MET A 662 8.87 -2.96 -23.06
CA MET A 662 8.60 -4.08 -22.15
C MET A 662 7.25 -4.77 -22.43
N GLY A 663 6.25 -4.01 -22.86
CA GLY A 663 4.91 -4.55 -23.20
C GLY A 663 4.05 -4.87 -21.97
N SER A 664 4.38 -5.94 -21.24
CA SER A 664 3.63 -6.41 -20.07
C SER A 664 4.56 -6.85 -18.92
N VAL A 665 3.99 -7.02 -17.73
CA VAL A 665 4.70 -7.57 -16.55
C VAL A 665 3.90 -8.72 -15.97
N VAL A 666 4.51 -9.89 -15.85
CA VAL A 666 3.90 -11.04 -15.20
C VAL A 666 4.27 -11.10 -13.72
N ILE A 667 3.26 -11.25 -12.87
CA ILE A 667 3.41 -11.40 -11.42
C ILE A 667 2.65 -12.65 -10.99
N ILE A 668 3.32 -13.50 -10.20
CA ILE A 668 2.68 -14.62 -9.49
C ILE A 668 2.33 -14.11 -8.10
N GLU A 669 1.05 -14.21 -7.73
CA GLU A 669 0.58 -13.77 -6.41
C GLU A 669 1.30 -14.53 -5.28
N SER A 670 1.50 -13.87 -4.14
CA SER A 670 2.24 -14.47 -3.02
C SER A 670 1.48 -15.58 -2.30
N LYS A 671 0.15 -15.59 -2.39
CA LYS A 671 -0.72 -16.65 -1.85
C LYS A 671 -1.96 -16.85 -2.72
N SER A 672 -2.61 -18.00 -2.58
CA SER A 672 -3.88 -18.29 -3.25
C SER A 672 -5.03 -17.49 -2.62
N VAL A 673 -6.11 -17.31 -3.38
CA VAL A 673 -7.36 -16.71 -2.86
C VAL A 673 -7.91 -17.54 -1.68
N ALA A 674 -7.83 -18.87 -1.75
CA ALA A 674 -8.26 -19.74 -0.67
C ALA A 674 -7.47 -19.52 0.63
N HIS A 675 -6.14 -19.38 0.51
CA HIS A 675 -5.27 -19.08 1.65
C HIS A 675 -5.65 -17.75 2.28
N TYR A 676 -5.84 -16.71 1.47
CA TYR A 676 -6.29 -15.40 1.94
C TYR A 676 -7.64 -15.48 2.68
N LEU A 677 -8.64 -16.19 2.15
CA LEU A 677 -9.94 -16.36 2.80
C LEU A 677 -9.82 -17.08 4.15
N ARG A 678 -8.95 -18.09 4.25
CA ARG A 678 -8.68 -18.76 5.54
C ARG A 678 -8.04 -17.82 6.56
N GLN A 679 -7.16 -16.91 6.14
CA GLN A 679 -6.60 -15.89 7.03
C GLN A 679 -7.67 -14.90 7.51
N LEU A 680 -8.55 -14.43 6.64
CA LEU A 680 -9.68 -13.59 7.04
C LEU A 680 -10.59 -14.30 8.05
N GLN A 681 -10.87 -15.59 7.84
CA GLN A 681 -11.66 -16.39 8.77
C GLN A 681 -11.00 -16.48 10.16
N GLN A 682 -9.67 -16.60 10.22
CA GLN A 682 -8.93 -16.57 11.49
C GLN A 682 -9.02 -15.21 12.20
N MET A 683 -9.26 -14.13 11.43
CA MET A 683 -9.55 -12.78 11.94
C MET A 683 -11.04 -12.56 12.25
N GLY A 684 -11.85 -13.62 12.27
CA GLY A 684 -13.27 -13.55 12.62
C GLY A 684 -14.19 -13.04 11.51
N GLU A 685 -13.68 -12.86 10.29
CA GLU A 685 -14.51 -12.50 9.13
C GLU A 685 -15.28 -13.72 8.62
N ASP A 686 -16.44 -13.47 8.00
CA ASP A 686 -17.20 -14.51 7.30
C ASP A 686 -16.74 -14.59 5.82
N PRO A 687 -16.07 -15.68 5.38
CA PRO A 687 -15.63 -15.82 3.99
C PRO A 687 -16.77 -15.75 2.97
N ALA A 688 -18.03 -16.01 3.35
CA ALA A 688 -19.18 -15.91 2.45
C ALA A 688 -19.42 -14.47 1.97
N GLU A 689 -19.13 -13.45 2.78
CA GLU A 689 -19.24 -12.04 2.39
C GLU A 689 -18.22 -11.62 1.32
N TYR A 690 -17.22 -12.48 1.08
CA TYR A 690 -16.17 -12.29 0.10
C TYR A 690 -16.36 -13.20 -1.12
N ALA A 691 -17.44 -13.99 -1.22
CA ALA A 691 -17.58 -15.06 -2.21
C ALA A 691 -17.32 -14.63 -3.67
N SER A 692 -17.65 -13.40 -4.05
CA SER A 692 -17.38 -12.87 -5.39
C SER A 692 -15.89 -12.74 -5.71
N ILE A 693 -14.97 -12.74 -4.74
CA ILE A 693 -13.51 -12.59 -4.94
C ILE A 693 -12.97 -13.58 -5.99
N TRP A 694 -13.53 -14.78 -6.07
CA TRP A 694 -13.08 -15.81 -6.99
C TRP A 694 -13.26 -15.42 -8.46
N GLY A 695 -14.31 -14.69 -8.81
CA GLY A 695 -14.59 -14.34 -10.20
C GLY A 695 -13.94 -13.05 -10.69
N TYR A 696 -13.29 -12.27 -9.81
CA TYR A 696 -12.45 -11.13 -10.19
C TYR A 696 -11.12 -11.61 -10.80
N SER A 697 -11.15 -11.98 -12.08
CA SER A 697 -10.00 -12.51 -12.84
C SER A 697 -9.27 -11.47 -13.69
N ALA A 698 -9.83 -10.27 -13.82
CA ALA A 698 -9.21 -9.16 -14.53
C ALA A 698 -9.49 -7.84 -13.80
N GLY A 699 -8.57 -6.90 -13.96
CA GLY A 699 -8.68 -5.56 -13.40
C GLY A 699 -8.49 -4.50 -14.47
N ARG A 700 -9.00 -3.29 -14.20
CA ARG A 700 -8.76 -2.09 -15.00
C ARG A 700 -8.50 -0.92 -14.08
N LEU A 701 -7.40 -0.21 -14.33
CA LEU A 701 -7.09 1.02 -13.64
C LEU A 701 -8.10 2.10 -14.03
N GLU A 702 -8.70 2.76 -13.03
CA GLU A 702 -9.64 3.88 -13.25
C GLU A 702 -8.93 5.08 -13.88
N ALA A 703 -9.67 5.93 -14.61
CA ALA A 703 -9.14 7.20 -15.09
C ALA A 703 -8.58 8.07 -13.95
N ARG A 704 -7.47 8.77 -14.19
CA ARG A 704 -6.80 9.58 -13.16
C ARG A 704 -7.60 10.84 -12.92
N SER A 705 -7.73 11.25 -11.66
CA SER A 705 -8.27 12.57 -11.38
C SER A 705 -7.31 13.65 -11.85
N THR A 706 -7.86 14.68 -12.51
CA THR A 706 -7.13 15.85 -12.99
C THR A 706 -6.46 16.63 -11.85
N VAL A 707 -6.87 16.40 -10.61
CA VAL A 707 -6.25 16.96 -9.40
C VAL A 707 -4.82 16.48 -9.24
N PHE A 708 -4.59 15.21 -9.54
CA PHE A 708 -3.33 14.52 -9.35
C PHE A 708 -2.48 14.49 -10.62
N GLU A 709 -3.07 14.72 -11.79
CA GLU A 709 -2.37 14.87 -13.08
C GLU A 709 -1.37 16.05 -13.11
N GLY A 710 -0.38 15.95 -13.99
CA GLY A 710 0.47 17.08 -14.38
C GLY A 710 -0.32 18.10 -15.21
N MET A 711 0.17 19.32 -15.36
CA MET A 711 -0.56 20.37 -16.11
C MET A 711 -0.14 20.48 -17.58
N SER A 712 0.95 19.84 -17.98
CA SER A 712 1.38 19.78 -19.38
C SER A 712 0.87 18.51 -20.06
N LYS A 713 0.20 18.70 -21.20
CA LYS A 713 -0.01 17.65 -22.20
C LYS A 713 1.26 17.47 -23.03
#